data_AF-A0A1Y5E3A4-F1
#
_entry.id   AF-A0A1Y5E3A4-F1
#
_cell.length_a   1.000
_cell.length_b   1.000
_cell.length_c   1.000
_cell.angle_alpha   90.00
_cell.angle_beta   90.00
_cell.angle_gamma   90.00
#
_symmetry.space_group_name_H-M   'P 1'
#
loop_
_entity.id
_entity.type
_entity.pdbx_description
1 polymer ?
#
loop_
_entity_poly.entity_id
_entity_poly.type
_entity_poly.pdbx_seq_one_letter_code
_entity_poly.pdbx_strand_id
1 'polypeptide(L)'
;MPGQTSNSNEKKSPFHEGEIAAQNRLGVAEKMEKFARKVVRPYMPDQHREFFAELPILYVGHVDEEGWPWATAVTGKSGFLKTPSKTTLQLDTMPIQSDPLFKGLQNGRKLGFLGLDAQSRRRNRLNGFIENVTEGGFEVSVDQSFGNCPQYIQTRNYNFVREPGAVGSLAARDDFLDIDEDTAAFIEGADTFFVSSSVASEPDDRTSGVDMSHRGGRPGFVKVVSNTLTIPDYTGNFHFNTIGNFLINPKAGLLFINYGTGDMLQMTGRVEILWEDPAYEHFQGAERAWTFTLERGMWLKDALPIRFEFGEMSLNSLLTGNWQEAEAQKAADDLKNQWRNYKVIDAIEESNSVRSIYLQADDDAGLLSFKSGQFLTVQLPGVNSTIPLIRTYTLSSSPLDKSYRISVKRDGVASSYLHDELNVGDVLIARAPSGAFVFDPQEAKPAVLLAGGIGITPMVSMMRDALQDGFRNRNLRQVTLIHSAKSSGDRAFFEEIGELTRQAGGQFAYASLLSSIGVNEKLGVDYHAEGRVTEDLLRQLATETSAEYYLCGPASFMSSLYNLLRNLGVKDRDIHAEAFGPASLVRIPDEGQAQPSSTPAEEALVSFSKSGVELLWRKEDGNLLDFAEKHGLIPAYGCRNGACGSCAVSIKSGAVSYCDPPTAGPAEDQALLCCAKPEEGAGDLILDL
;
A
#
# COMPACT_ATOMS: atom_id res chain seq x y z
N MET A 1 37.57 7.62 47.54
CA MET A 1 36.82 7.15 46.36
C MET A 1 35.35 7.47 46.61
N PRO A 2 34.75 8.46 45.95
CA PRO A 2 33.33 8.73 46.10
C PRO A 2 32.53 7.72 45.26
N GLY A 3 31.50 7.14 45.87
CA GLY A 3 30.67 6.10 45.29
C GLY A 3 29.87 6.60 44.09
N GLN A 4 29.90 5.83 43.01
CA GLN A 4 28.92 5.90 41.93
C GLN A 4 27.58 5.43 42.48
N THR A 5 26.66 6.38 42.71
CA THR A 5 25.23 6.08 42.72
C THR A 5 24.83 5.70 41.30
N SER A 6 24.63 4.40 41.05
CA SER A 6 24.04 3.94 39.80
C SER A 6 22.61 4.50 39.70
N ASN A 7 22.39 5.33 38.69
CA ASN A 7 21.16 6.05 38.47
C ASN A 7 20.07 5.04 38.06
N SER A 8 19.14 4.70 38.97
CA SER A 8 18.08 3.70 38.74
C SER A 8 17.16 4.04 37.55
N ASN A 9 17.14 5.30 37.12
CA ASN A 9 16.37 5.78 35.97
C ASN A 9 16.91 5.34 34.59
N GLU A 10 18.16 4.86 34.47
CA GLU A 10 18.67 4.39 33.16
C GLU A 10 18.10 3.02 32.73
N LYS A 11 17.48 2.25 33.65
CA LYS A 11 17.00 0.89 33.36
C LYS A 11 15.56 0.79 32.87
N LYS A 12 14.67 1.75 33.17
CA LYS A 12 13.25 1.65 32.78
C LYS A 12 13.08 2.00 31.30
N SER A 13 12.23 1.26 30.57
CA SER A 13 11.92 1.57 29.17
C SER A 13 11.25 2.95 29.08
N PRO A 14 11.46 3.73 28.00
CA PRO A 14 10.67 4.92 27.72
C PRO A 14 9.20 4.62 27.37
N PHE A 15 8.88 3.36 27.07
CA PHE A 15 7.55 2.87 26.76
C PHE A 15 6.91 2.17 27.96
N HIS A 16 5.59 2.23 28.04
CA HIS A 16 4.82 1.44 29.00
C HIS A 16 4.43 0.07 28.41
N GLU A 17 3.88 -0.81 29.25
CA GLU A 17 3.67 -2.23 28.91
C GLU A 17 2.78 -2.48 27.68
N GLY A 18 1.81 -1.60 27.42
CA GLY A 18 0.87 -1.74 26.30
C GLY A 18 1.53 -1.40 24.97
N GLU A 19 2.37 -0.37 24.94
CA GLU A 19 3.19 -0.04 23.77
C GLU A 19 4.15 -1.19 23.46
N ILE A 20 4.83 -1.73 24.49
CA ILE A 20 5.74 -2.86 24.34
C ILE A 20 5.00 -4.09 23.81
N ALA A 21 3.79 -4.37 24.30
CA ALA A 21 2.96 -5.47 23.81
C ALA A 21 2.61 -5.31 22.32
N ALA A 22 2.20 -4.12 21.90
CA ALA A 22 1.93 -3.81 20.49
C ALA A 22 3.19 -3.93 19.61
N GLN A 23 4.34 -3.46 20.10
CA GLN A 23 5.61 -3.53 19.39
C GLN A 23 6.13 -4.98 19.27
N ASN A 24 5.94 -5.80 20.30
CA ASN A 24 6.30 -7.23 20.29
C ASN A 24 5.48 -8.00 19.25
N ARG A 25 4.19 -7.69 19.10
CA ARG A 25 3.33 -8.31 18.10
C ARG A 25 3.86 -8.11 16.66
N LEU A 26 4.58 -7.02 16.42
CA LEU A 26 5.19 -6.71 15.12
C LEU A 26 6.69 -7.03 15.05
N GLY A 27 7.28 -7.60 16.12
CA GLY A 27 8.71 -7.90 16.17
C GLY A 27 9.63 -6.67 16.16
N VAL A 28 9.13 -5.47 16.50
CA VAL A 28 9.90 -4.21 16.42
C VAL A 28 10.36 -3.66 17.78
N ALA A 29 9.97 -4.30 18.89
CA ALA A 29 10.19 -3.79 20.25
C ALA A 29 11.65 -3.41 20.57
N GLU A 30 12.62 -4.28 20.26
CA GLU A 30 14.04 -3.98 20.54
C GLU A 30 14.57 -2.79 19.75
N LYS A 31 14.16 -2.66 18.48
CA LYS A 31 14.53 -1.54 17.61
C LYS A 31 13.94 -0.24 18.14
N MET A 32 12.68 -0.28 18.55
CA MET A 32 11.97 0.88 19.08
C MET A 32 12.52 1.32 20.42
N GLU A 33 12.85 0.39 21.33
CA GLU A 33 13.49 0.68 22.61
C GLU A 33 14.80 1.46 22.43
N LYS A 34 15.68 0.99 21.53
CA LYS A 34 16.96 1.65 21.23
C LYS A 34 16.77 3.05 20.62
N PHE A 35 15.75 3.20 19.78
CA PHE A 35 15.42 4.48 19.16
C PHE A 35 14.84 5.47 20.17
N ALA A 36 13.83 5.05 20.93
CA ALA A 36 13.11 5.87 21.91
C ALA A 36 14.04 6.47 22.96
N ARG A 37 15.02 5.70 23.47
CA ARG A 37 16.02 6.19 24.43
C ARG A 37 16.84 7.38 23.95
N LYS A 38 16.91 7.62 22.64
CA LYS A 38 17.63 8.76 22.04
C LYS A 38 16.72 9.97 21.80
N VAL A 39 15.42 9.75 21.63
CA VAL A 39 14.48 10.77 21.14
C VAL A 39 13.45 11.22 22.16
N VAL A 40 13.01 10.33 23.07
CA VAL A 40 12.09 10.63 24.16
C VAL A 40 12.89 11.19 25.32
N ARG A 41 12.62 12.44 25.68
CA ARG A 41 13.40 13.18 26.68
C ARG A 41 12.49 13.68 27.80
N PRO A 42 12.98 13.72 29.06
CA PRO A 42 12.23 14.28 30.17
C PRO A 42 12.28 15.82 30.21
N TYR A 43 12.51 16.44 29.05
CA TYR A 43 12.63 17.89 28.88
C TYR A 43 12.41 18.22 27.40
N MET A 44 12.08 19.48 27.11
CA MET A 44 11.98 20.04 25.77
C MET A 44 13.37 20.49 25.27
N PRO A 45 13.89 19.93 24.17
CA PRO A 45 15.00 20.54 23.43
C PRO A 45 14.66 21.96 22.98
N ASP A 46 15.68 22.79 22.73
CA ASP A 46 15.45 24.19 22.35
C ASP A 46 14.61 24.31 21.08
N GLN A 47 14.80 23.42 20.11
CA GLN A 47 13.96 23.35 18.90
C GLN A 47 12.47 23.07 19.19
N HIS A 48 12.14 22.34 20.27
CA HIS A 48 10.75 22.13 20.69
C HIS A 48 10.22 23.37 21.40
N ARG A 49 11.05 24.01 22.22
CA ARG A 49 10.70 25.21 22.98
C ARG A 49 10.33 26.36 22.06
N GLU A 50 11.13 26.58 21.02
CA GLU A 50 10.85 27.54 19.95
C GLU A 50 9.55 27.19 19.23
N PHE A 51 9.39 25.93 18.81
CA PHE A 51 8.19 25.46 18.13
C PHE A 51 6.91 25.71 18.92
N PHE A 52 6.86 25.29 20.19
CA PHE A 52 5.66 25.47 21.00
C PHE A 52 5.31 26.95 21.15
N ALA A 53 6.28 27.85 21.28
CA ALA A 53 6.03 29.29 21.44
C ALA A 53 5.41 29.96 20.20
N GLU A 54 5.59 29.37 19.02
CA GLU A 54 5.08 29.88 17.74
C GLU A 54 3.67 29.39 17.41
N LEU A 55 3.17 28.36 18.10
CA LEU A 55 1.88 27.77 17.76
C LEU A 55 0.72 28.71 18.07
N PRO A 56 -0.31 28.77 17.20
CA PRO A 56 -1.56 29.50 17.48
C PRO A 56 -2.61 28.62 18.19
N ILE A 57 -2.37 27.31 18.24
CA ILE A 57 -3.30 26.29 18.75
C ILE A 57 -2.51 25.13 19.37
N LEU A 58 -3.03 24.57 20.46
CA LEU A 58 -2.49 23.41 21.15
C LEU A 58 -3.61 22.41 21.40
N TYR A 59 -3.36 21.14 21.08
CA TYR A 59 -4.31 20.07 21.34
C TYR A 59 -3.99 19.41 22.69
N VAL A 60 -5.01 19.22 23.52
CA VAL A 60 -4.87 18.79 24.91
C VAL A 60 -5.76 17.58 25.18
N GLY A 61 -5.15 16.50 25.64
CA GLY A 61 -5.82 15.31 26.14
C GLY A 61 -5.88 15.38 27.67
N HIS A 62 -7.04 15.08 28.23
CA HIS A 62 -7.23 14.99 29.67
C HIS A 62 -8.19 13.86 30.03
N VAL A 63 -8.28 13.54 31.31
CA VAL A 63 -9.22 12.54 31.84
C VAL A 63 -10.11 13.23 32.86
N ASP A 64 -11.42 13.02 32.76
CA ASP A 64 -12.39 13.56 33.72
C ASP A 64 -12.39 12.78 35.05
N GLU A 65 -13.25 13.18 35.98
CA GLU A 65 -13.35 12.56 37.31
C GLU A 65 -13.90 11.12 37.26
N GLU A 66 -14.60 10.75 36.18
CA GLU A 66 -15.18 9.44 35.94
C GLU A 66 -14.20 8.49 35.20
N GLY A 67 -12.99 8.98 34.91
CA GLY A 67 -11.96 8.22 34.22
C GLY A 67 -12.21 8.10 32.71
N TRP A 68 -12.94 9.03 32.11
CA TRP A 68 -13.14 9.12 30.66
C TRP A 68 -12.13 10.08 30.03
N PRO A 69 -11.37 9.64 29.01
CA PRO A 69 -10.51 10.55 28.25
C PRO A 69 -11.34 11.51 27.39
N TRP A 70 -10.86 12.73 27.28
CA TRP A 70 -11.42 13.81 26.46
C TRP A 70 -10.30 14.49 25.68
N ALA A 71 -10.63 14.94 24.47
CA ALA A 71 -9.74 15.66 23.58
C ALA A 71 -10.27 17.08 23.35
N THR A 72 -9.40 18.09 23.46
CA THR A 72 -9.74 19.49 23.19
C THR A 72 -8.62 20.24 22.48
N ALA A 73 -8.91 21.47 22.07
CA ALA A 73 -7.95 22.42 21.55
C ALA A 73 -8.04 23.76 22.29
N VAL A 74 -6.88 24.34 22.57
CA VAL A 74 -6.73 25.63 23.22
C VAL A 74 -5.97 26.56 22.27
N THR A 75 -6.47 27.77 22.07
CA THR A 75 -5.90 28.75 21.13
C THR A 75 -5.41 29.99 21.85
N GLY A 76 -4.37 30.60 21.32
CA GLY A 76 -3.89 31.90 21.78
C GLY A 76 -3.06 32.59 20.69
N LYS A 77 -2.73 33.87 20.92
CA LYS A 77 -1.79 34.58 20.04
C LYS A 77 -0.38 34.02 20.23
N SER A 78 0.48 34.18 19.23
CA SER A 78 1.91 33.82 19.34
C SER A 78 2.49 34.28 20.67
N GLY A 79 3.15 33.37 21.39
CA GLY A 79 3.65 33.61 22.75
C GLY A 79 2.66 33.33 23.89
N PHE A 80 1.45 32.84 23.62
CA PHE A 80 0.55 32.31 24.66
C PHE A 80 1.09 31.03 25.29
N LEU A 81 1.88 30.28 24.52
CA LEU A 81 2.70 29.18 25.02
C LEU A 81 4.10 29.73 25.30
N LYS A 82 4.52 29.62 26.55
CA LYS A 82 5.86 30.00 27.00
C LYS A 82 6.60 28.78 27.49
N THR A 83 7.91 28.80 27.33
CA THR A 83 8.79 27.73 27.85
C THR A 83 9.85 28.32 28.78
N PRO A 84 9.47 28.73 30.01
CA PRO A 84 10.37 29.41 30.95
C PRO A 84 11.64 28.60 31.27
N SER A 85 11.54 27.27 31.20
CA SER A 85 12.64 26.34 31.38
C SER A 85 12.57 25.21 30.34
N LYS A 86 13.55 24.29 30.36
CA LYS A 86 13.50 23.07 29.54
C LYS A 86 12.43 22.07 30.02
N THR A 87 11.93 22.22 31.23
CA THR A 87 11.01 21.27 31.87
C THR A 87 9.66 21.90 32.22
N THR A 88 9.39 23.12 31.78
CA THR A 88 8.15 23.85 32.10
C THR A 88 7.54 24.41 30.83
N LEU A 89 6.27 24.07 30.58
CA LEU A 89 5.41 24.71 29.59
C LEU A 89 4.37 25.55 30.35
N GLN A 90 4.25 26.83 30.01
CA GLN A 90 3.27 27.74 30.58
C GLN A 90 2.27 28.14 29.48
N LEU A 91 0.99 28.08 29.81
CA LEU A 91 -0.11 28.51 28.94
C LEU A 91 -0.75 29.75 29.55
N ASP A 92 -0.64 30.89 28.88
CA ASP A 92 -1.26 32.16 29.28
C ASP A 92 -2.66 32.31 28.67
N THR A 93 -3.45 31.24 28.76
CA THR A 93 -4.86 31.24 28.40
C THR A 93 -5.58 30.11 29.12
N MET A 94 -6.89 30.29 29.32
CA MET A 94 -7.77 29.24 29.84
C MET A 94 -8.59 28.61 28.71
N PRO A 95 -8.97 27.32 28.82
CA PRO A 95 -10.01 26.73 27.99
C PRO A 95 -11.34 27.48 28.17
N ILE A 96 -12.26 27.34 27.21
CA ILE A 96 -13.60 27.91 27.36
C ILE A 96 -14.36 27.20 28.49
N GLN A 97 -15.24 27.90 29.22
CA GLN A 97 -15.87 27.33 30.42
C GLN A 97 -16.80 26.13 30.13
N SER A 98 -17.39 26.09 28.92
CA SER A 98 -18.21 24.96 28.47
C SER A 98 -17.39 23.69 28.22
N ASP A 99 -16.06 23.82 28.03
CA ASP A 99 -15.15 22.71 27.76
C ASP A 99 -14.87 21.90 29.05
N PRO A 100 -14.95 20.56 29.01
CA PRO A 100 -14.64 19.70 30.15
C PRO A 100 -13.27 19.95 30.80
N LEU A 101 -12.26 20.38 30.02
CA LEU A 101 -10.92 20.68 30.53
C LEU A 101 -10.96 21.81 31.55
N PHE A 102 -11.84 22.80 31.40
CA PHE A 102 -11.91 23.94 32.31
C PHE A 102 -12.12 23.52 33.77
N LYS A 103 -13.00 22.54 34.01
CA LYS A 103 -13.24 21.97 35.35
C LYS A 103 -12.15 20.99 35.79
N GLY A 104 -11.46 20.37 34.81
CA GLY A 104 -10.39 19.39 35.05
C GLY A 104 -9.02 19.99 35.40
N LEU A 105 -8.84 21.31 35.28
CA LEU A 105 -7.58 21.99 35.62
C LEU A 105 -7.36 22.01 37.14
N GLN A 106 -6.62 21.03 37.64
CA GLN A 106 -6.23 20.89 39.05
C GLN A 106 -4.76 20.49 39.16
N ASN A 107 -4.06 21.01 40.17
CA ASN A 107 -2.66 20.66 40.41
C ASN A 107 -2.46 19.14 40.55
N GLY A 108 -1.40 18.63 39.96
CA GLY A 108 -1.06 17.20 39.92
C GLY A 108 -1.76 16.40 38.83
N ARG A 109 -2.75 16.95 38.12
CA ARG A 109 -3.41 16.23 37.01
C ARG A 109 -2.45 16.10 35.82
N LYS A 110 -2.38 14.90 35.26
CA LYS A 110 -1.64 14.63 34.02
C LYS A 110 -2.43 15.05 32.79
N LEU A 111 -1.72 15.62 31.82
CA LEU A 111 -2.24 16.06 30.54
C LEU A 111 -1.31 15.56 29.41
N GLY A 112 -1.93 15.21 28.29
CA GLY A 112 -1.22 14.92 27.04
C GLY A 112 -1.33 16.10 26.09
N PHE A 113 -0.22 16.51 25.47
CA PHE A 113 -0.20 17.65 24.55
C PHE A 113 0.35 17.26 23.19
N LEU A 114 -0.30 17.79 22.16
CA LEU A 114 0.19 17.74 20.80
C LEU A 114 0.28 19.17 20.26
N GLY A 115 1.50 19.64 20.07
CA GLY A 115 1.77 20.82 19.26
C GLY A 115 1.82 20.42 17.80
N LEU A 116 0.99 21.05 16.96
CA LEU A 116 0.92 20.76 15.53
C LEU A 116 0.82 22.08 14.76
N ASP A 117 1.81 22.30 13.91
CA ASP A 117 1.76 23.34 12.89
C ASP A 117 1.32 22.71 11.57
N ALA A 118 0.11 23.08 11.13
CA ALA A 118 -0.46 22.58 9.90
C ALA A 118 0.27 23.12 8.67
N GLN A 119 0.90 24.30 8.72
CA GLN A 119 1.58 24.88 7.54
C GLN A 119 2.83 24.08 7.19
N SER A 120 3.68 23.78 8.18
CA SER A 120 4.92 23.03 7.97
C SER A 120 4.79 21.50 8.11
N ARG A 121 3.58 20.99 8.42
CA ARG A 121 3.33 19.59 8.81
C ARG A 121 4.18 19.15 10.02
N ARG A 122 4.70 20.07 10.82
CA ARG A 122 5.52 19.74 11.98
C ARG A 122 4.64 19.44 13.18
N ARG A 123 4.92 18.33 13.88
CA ARG A 123 4.29 18.03 15.16
C ARG A 123 5.28 17.57 16.22
N ASN A 124 5.13 18.08 17.43
CA ASN A 124 5.87 17.66 18.60
C ASN A 124 4.89 17.32 19.70
N ARG A 125 5.21 16.27 20.45
CA ARG A 125 4.44 15.83 21.59
C ARG A 125 5.09 16.30 22.89
N LEU A 126 4.25 16.58 23.87
CA LEU A 126 4.64 16.83 25.24
C LEU A 126 3.62 16.19 26.18
N ASN A 127 4.08 15.38 27.14
CA ASN A 127 3.24 14.89 28.23
C ASN A 127 3.76 15.49 29.54
N GLY A 128 2.85 15.75 30.48
CA GLY A 128 3.22 16.40 31.73
C GLY A 128 2.09 16.44 32.75
N PHE A 129 2.33 17.13 33.86
CA PHE A 129 1.34 17.35 34.90
C PHE A 129 1.25 18.83 35.27
N ILE A 130 0.07 19.25 35.69
CA ILE A 130 -0.20 20.63 36.10
C ILE A 130 0.53 20.90 37.42
N GLU A 131 1.44 21.88 37.43
CA GLU A 131 2.11 22.35 38.66
C GLU A 131 1.31 23.44 39.34
N ASN A 132 0.75 24.37 38.55
CA ASN A 132 0.07 25.54 39.06
C ASN A 132 -1.06 25.97 38.11
N VAL A 133 -2.18 26.43 38.69
CA VAL A 133 -3.31 27.00 37.96
C VAL A 133 -3.55 28.42 38.49
N THR A 134 -3.69 29.37 37.58
CA THR A 134 -3.98 30.78 37.87
C THR A 134 -5.32 31.17 37.21
N GLU A 135 -5.81 32.39 37.47
CA GLU A 135 -7.04 32.88 36.83
C GLU A 135 -6.91 33.02 35.29
N GLY A 136 -5.70 33.23 34.77
CA GLY A 136 -5.46 33.51 33.35
C GLY A 136 -4.73 32.41 32.59
N GLY A 137 -4.39 31.29 33.23
CA GLY A 137 -3.53 30.28 32.63
C GLY A 137 -3.02 29.24 33.62
N PHE A 138 -2.19 28.32 33.15
CA PHE A 138 -1.65 27.23 33.97
C PHE A 138 -0.24 26.80 33.51
N GLU A 139 0.50 26.20 34.44
CA GLU A 139 1.87 25.73 34.25
C GLU A 139 1.92 24.20 34.32
N VAL A 140 2.74 23.62 33.45
CA VAL A 140 2.88 22.18 33.26
C VAL A 140 4.35 21.79 33.40
N SER A 141 4.63 20.84 34.30
CA SER A 141 5.92 20.14 34.35
C SER A 141 5.99 19.10 33.24
N VAL A 142 7.12 19.02 32.56
CA VAL A 142 7.32 18.08 31.44
C VAL A 142 7.80 16.72 31.95
N ASP A 143 7.01 15.68 31.65
CA ASP A 143 7.39 14.28 31.84
C ASP A 143 8.16 13.75 30.63
N GLN A 144 7.65 14.03 29.42
CA GLN A 144 8.22 13.56 28.16
C GLN A 144 8.02 14.58 27.04
N SER A 145 9.01 14.73 26.16
CA SER A 145 8.88 15.46 24.90
C SER A 145 9.68 14.80 23.78
N PHE A 146 9.06 14.68 22.60
CA PHE A 146 9.66 14.11 21.38
C PHE A 146 8.93 14.59 20.12
N GLY A 147 9.63 14.58 18.99
CA GLY A 147 9.03 14.84 17.68
C GLY A 147 8.27 13.62 17.16
N ASN A 148 7.15 13.85 16.47
CA ASN A 148 6.31 12.78 15.91
C ASN A 148 6.27 12.82 14.38
N CYS A 149 5.96 11.68 13.76
CA CYS A 149 6.01 11.50 12.31
C CYS A 149 5.00 12.42 11.57
N PRO A 150 5.36 13.19 10.53
CA PRO A 150 4.44 14.12 9.86
C PRO A 150 3.53 13.49 8.79
N GLN A 151 3.56 12.17 8.60
CA GLN A 151 3.06 11.48 7.39
C GLN A 151 1.65 11.85 6.94
N TYR A 152 0.70 12.07 7.83
CA TYR A 152 -0.71 12.24 7.46
C TYR A 152 -1.27 13.63 7.80
N ILE A 153 -0.41 14.63 7.96
CA ILE A 153 -0.83 16.00 8.32
C ILE A 153 -1.13 16.78 7.03
N GLN A 154 -2.36 17.25 6.91
CA GLN A 154 -2.78 18.09 5.79
C GLN A 154 -2.32 19.53 6.04
N THR A 155 -1.91 20.24 4.98
CA THR A 155 -1.54 21.65 5.18
C THR A 155 -2.76 22.54 5.31
N ARG A 156 -2.65 23.56 6.16
CA ARG A 156 -3.69 24.57 6.36
C ARG A 156 -3.08 25.91 6.67
N ASN A 157 -3.60 26.95 6.03
CA ASN A 157 -3.36 28.32 6.45
C ASN A 157 -4.42 28.72 7.46
N TYR A 158 -4.11 29.65 8.35
CA TYR A 158 -5.05 30.08 9.37
C TYR A 158 -5.17 31.60 9.46
N ASN A 159 -6.31 32.05 9.96
CA ASN A 159 -6.54 33.43 10.35
C ASN A 159 -7.37 33.47 11.64
N PHE A 160 -7.18 34.53 12.42
CA PHE A 160 -8.03 34.81 13.58
C PHE A 160 -9.22 35.66 13.13
N VAL A 161 -10.44 35.17 13.37
CA VAL A 161 -11.68 35.95 13.13
C VAL A 161 -12.08 36.79 14.33
N ARG A 162 -11.46 36.52 15.48
CA ARG A 162 -11.59 37.30 16.71
C ARG A 162 -10.38 37.10 17.61
N GLU A 163 -10.25 37.96 18.61
CA GLU A 163 -9.20 37.89 19.61
C GLU A 163 -9.34 36.59 20.45
N PRO A 164 -8.26 35.78 20.57
CA PRO A 164 -8.26 34.62 21.46
C PRO A 164 -8.54 35.04 22.91
N GLY A 165 -9.45 34.32 23.57
CA GLY A 165 -9.92 34.67 24.91
C GLY A 165 -10.93 35.82 24.98
N ALA A 166 -11.25 36.51 23.86
CA ALA A 166 -12.17 37.66 23.86
C ALA A 166 -13.66 37.30 23.75
N VAL A 167 -14.01 36.02 23.65
CA VAL A 167 -15.42 35.60 23.80
C VAL A 167 -15.66 35.10 25.21
N GLY A 168 -16.58 35.78 25.89
CA GLY A 168 -17.10 35.41 27.19
C GLY A 168 -17.77 34.03 27.17
N SER A 169 -17.18 33.12 27.94
CA SER A 169 -17.81 32.12 28.81
C SER A 169 -18.67 30.99 28.24
N LEU A 170 -19.31 31.05 27.08
CA LEU A 170 -20.26 30.00 26.67
C LEU A 170 -20.26 29.80 25.15
N ALA A 171 -19.39 28.92 24.63
CA ALA A 171 -19.77 28.25 23.38
C ALA A 171 -21.08 27.51 23.65
N ALA A 172 -22.07 27.65 22.76
CA ALA A 172 -23.29 26.86 22.86
C ALA A 172 -22.89 25.39 22.88
N ARG A 173 -23.29 24.72 23.95
CA ARG A 173 -22.96 23.32 24.22
C ARG A 173 -24.21 22.49 23.97
N ASP A 174 -24.11 21.60 23.00
CA ASP A 174 -25.16 20.65 22.67
C ASP A 174 -24.65 19.24 22.95
N ASP A 175 -25.05 18.66 24.08
CA ASP A 175 -24.71 17.29 24.47
C ASP A 175 -25.63 16.27 23.77
N PHE A 176 -25.07 15.11 23.43
CA PHE A 176 -25.80 14.01 22.80
C PHE A 176 -25.27 12.63 23.24
N LEU A 177 -26.12 11.62 23.13
CA LEU A 177 -25.80 10.21 23.39
C LEU A 177 -25.81 9.36 22.11
N ASP A 178 -26.45 9.85 21.06
CA ASP A 178 -26.59 9.17 19.77
C ASP A 178 -26.08 10.07 18.63
N ILE A 179 -25.38 9.47 17.67
CA ILE A 179 -24.89 10.16 16.48
C ILE A 179 -26.03 10.26 15.46
N ASP A 180 -26.43 11.50 15.14
CA ASP A 180 -27.39 11.78 14.08
C ASP A 180 -26.73 11.83 12.69
N GLU A 181 -27.54 11.93 11.64
CA GLU A 181 -27.07 11.92 10.24
C GLU A 181 -26.12 13.10 9.94
N ASP A 182 -26.39 14.29 10.50
CA ASP A 182 -25.55 15.48 10.30
C ASP A 182 -24.17 15.33 10.98
N THR A 183 -24.13 14.79 12.20
CA THR A 183 -22.89 14.50 12.92
C THR A 183 -22.11 13.38 12.24
N ALA A 184 -22.79 12.33 11.77
CA ALA A 184 -22.17 11.26 11.01
C ALA A 184 -21.52 11.80 9.72
N ALA A 185 -22.27 12.56 8.92
CA ALA A 185 -21.78 13.16 7.68
C ALA A 185 -20.57 14.10 7.93
N PHE A 186 -20.59 14.85 9.03
CA PHE A 186 -19.44 15.67 9.43
C PHE A 186 -18.20 14.83 9.77
N ILE A 187 -18.35 13.76 10.54
CA ILE A 187 -17.26 12.85 10.91
C ILE A 187 -16.68 12.17 9.66
N GLU A 188 -17.55 11.63 8.80
CA GLU A 188 -17.13 10.94 7.57
C GLU A 188 -16.49 11.91 6.57
N GLY A 189 -16.93 13.16 6.52
CA GLY A 189 -16.33 14.22 5.72
C GLY A 189 -14.98 14.74 6.23
N ALA A 190 -14.60 14.41 7.47
CA ALA A 190 -13.35 14.88 8.05
C ALA A 190 -12.13 14.19 7.42
N ASP A 191 -11.06 14.95 7.19
CA ASP A 191 -9.74 14.42 6.79
C ASP A 191 -8.75 14.30 7.96
N THR A 192 -9.16 14.79 9.14
CA THR A 192 -8.32 14.94 10.33
C THR A 192 -9.18 14.88 11.58
N PHE A 193 -8.71 14.15 12.59
CA PHE A 193 -9.22 14.24 13.95
C PHE A 193 -8.11 13.98 14.98
N PHE A 194 -8.40 14.27 16.23
CA PHE A 194 -7.49 14.07 17.35
C PHE A 194 -8.05 13.06 18.33
N VAL A 195 -7.16 12.24 18.89
CA VAL A 195 -7.51 11.19 19.84
C VAL A 195 -6.70 11.36 21.10
N SER A 196 -7.40 11.39 22.22
CA SER A 196 -6.83 11.22 23.54
C SER A 196 -7.07 9.80 24.03
N SER A 197 -6.05 9.23 24.66
CA SER A 197 -6.14 7.96 25.37
C SER A 197 -5.35 8.08 26.67
N SER A 198 -5.57 7.17 27.61
CA SER A 198 -4.86 7.25 28.88
C SER A 198 -4.71 5.90 29.55
N VAL A 199 -3.62 5.74 30.29
CA VAL A 199 -3.44 4.66 31.25
C VAL A 199 -3.24 5.29 32.62
N ALA A 200 -3.82 4.67 33.65
CA ALA A 200 -3.62 5.11 35.03
C ALA A 200 -2.12 5.13 35.33
N SER A 201 -1.64 6.21 35.93
CA SER A 201 -0.23 6.42 36.22
C SER A 201 -0.04 6.72 37.69
N GLU A 202 0.96 6.07 38.28
CA GLU A 202 1.48 6.48 39.58
C GLU A 202 2.18 7.85 39.45
N PRO A 203 2.27 8.66 40.52
CA PRO A 203 2.84 10.01 40.48
C PRO A 203 4.26 10.09 39.90
N ASP A 204 5.11 9.10 40.18
CA ASP A 204 6.50 9.05 39.71
C ASP A 204 6.65 8.37 38.33
N ASP A 205 5.56 7.82 37.77
CA ASP A 205 5.64 7.11 36.50
C ASP A 205 5.58 8.07 35.33
N ARG A 206 6.69 8.21 34.59
CA ARG A 206 6.80 9.13 33.44
C ARG A 206 6.47 8.49 32.10
N THR A 207 6.18 7.20 32.07
CA THR A 207 5.91 6.45 30.83
C THR A 207 4.42 6.31 30.56
N SER A 208 3.60 6.33 31.60
CA SER A 208 2.14 6.20 31.52
C SER A 208 1.46 7.51 31.88
N GLY A 209 0.19 7.65 31.48
CA GLY A 209 -0.60 8.84 31.73
C GLY A 209 -1.50 9.14 30.53
N VAL A 210 -1.72 10.43 30.29
CA VAL A 210 -2.59 10.90 29.21
C VAL A 210 -1.79 11.14 27.92
N ASP A 211 -2.38 10.74 26.81
CA ASP A 211 -1.89 10.85 25.44
C ASP A 211 -2.76 11.83 24.66
N MET A 212 -2.14 12.58 23.76
CA MET A 212 -2.82 13.25 22.66
C MET A 212 -2.12 12.92 21.34
N SER A 213 -2.90 12.51 20.35
CA SER A 213 -2.42 12.08 19.04
C SER A 213 -3.32 12.57 17.90
N HIS A 214 -2.72 12.76 16.72
CA HIS A 214 -3.41 13.18 15.51
C HIS A 214 -3.58 12.00 14.55
N ARG A 215 -4.77 11.88 13.95
CA ARG A 215 -5.10 10.94 12.88
C ARG A 215 -5.56 11.72 11.65
N GLY A 216 -5.06 11.35 10.48
CA GLY A 216 -5.42 12.00 9.23
C GLY A 216 -5.44 11.01 8.07
N GLY A 217 -6.30 11.26 7.09
CA GLY A 217 -6.59 10.40 5.95
C GLY A 217 -7.48 11.14 4.97
N ARG A 218 -7.79 10.53 3.82
CA ARG A 218 -8.76 11.12 2.88
C ARG A 218 -10.15 11.18 3.52
N PRO A 219 -10.98 12.19 3.22
CA PRO A 219 -12.40 12.15 3.59
C PRO A 219 -13.03 10.79 3.26
N GLY A 220 -13.82 10.27 4.19
CA GLY A 220 -14.37 8.93 4.18
C GLY A 220 -13.48 7.86 4.82
N PHE A 221 -12.33 8.22 5.41
CA PHE A 221 -11.48 7.26 6.13
C PHE A 221 -12.02 6.88 7.51
N VAL A 222 -12.95 7.65 8.07
CA VAL A 222 -13.73 7.27 9.24
C VAL A 222 -15.10 6.87 8.73
N LYS A 223 -15.56 5.68 9.10
CA LYS A 223 -16.91 5.19 8.79
C LYS A 223 -17.77 5.27 10.03
N VAL A 224 -19.01 5.74 9.91
CA VAL A 224 -19.96 5.82 11.02
C VAL A 224 -21.12 4.88 10.76
N VAL A 225 -21.38 3.96 11.69
CA VAL A 225 -22.56 3.12 11.69
C VAL A 225 -23.23 3.23 13.05
N SER A 226 -24.38 3.91 13.09
CA SER A 226 -25.05 4.27 14.34
C SER A 226 -24.07 5.01 15.27
N ASN A 227 -23.82 4.49 16.49
CA ASN A 227 -22.93 5.09 17.47
C ASN A 227 -21.47 4.59 17.39
N THR A 228 -21.12 3.83 16.36
CA THR A 228 -19.79 3.23 16.22
C THR A 228 -19.05 3.81 15.03
N LEU A 229 -17.85 4.31 15.29
CA LEU A 229 -16.89 4.73 14.28
C LEU A 229 -15.92 3.58 14.00
N THR A 230 -15.59 3.31 12.74
CA THR A 230 -14.49 2.41 12.35
C THR A 230 -13.37 3.22 11.73
N ILE A 231 -12.17 3.08 12.28
CA ILE A 231 -11.02 3.93 11.96
C ILE A 231 -9.83 3.04 11.56
N PRO A 232 -9.24 3.23 10.36
CA PRO A 232 -8.03 2.53 9.97
C PRO A 232 -6.82 3.10 10.73
N ASP A 233 -5.85 2.26 11.02
CA ASP A 233 -4.54 2.65 11.54
C ASP A 233 -3.47 2.32 10.50
N TYR A 234 -2.85 3.37 9.99
CA TYR A 234 -1.84 3.32 8.94
C TYR A 234 -0.44 3.16 9.53
N THR A 235 0.51 2.74 8.69
CA THR A 235 1.93 2.70 9.05
C THR A 235 2.41 4.05 9.58
N GLY A 236 3.05 4.02 10.75
CA GLY A 236 3.53 5.20 11.47
C GLY A 236 4.96 5.03 11.98
N ASN A 237 5.27 5.65 13.13
CA ASN A 237 6.61 5.56 13.75
C ASN A 237 6.80 4.34 14.67
N PHE A 238 5.81 3.44 14.74
CA PHE A 238 5.82 2.26 15.62
C PHE A 238 5.98 2.55 17.11
N HIS A 239 5.72 3.79 17.59
CA HIS A 239 5.70 4.08 19.02
C HIS A 239 4.49 3.42 19.71
N PHE A 240 3.36 3.30 19.00
CA PHE A 240 2.10 2.75 19.50
C PHE A 240 1.52 3.46 20.74
N ASN A 241 1.78 4.75 20.94
CA ASN A 241 1.33 5.46 22.15
C ASN A 241 -0.20 5.37 22.36
N THR A 242 -0.99 5.58 21.31
CA THR A 242 -2.46 5.46 21.41
C THR A 242 -2.93 4.00 21.55
N ILE A 243 -2.44 3.10 20.70
CA ILE A 243 -2.85 1.68 20.67
C ILE A 243 -2.41 0.94 21.93
N GLY A 244 -1.22 1.25 22.44
CA GLY A 244 -0.69 0.73 23.69
C GLY A 244 -1.56 1.12 24.88
N ASN A 245 -2.05 2.37 24.91
CA ASN A 245 -3.05 2.78 25.90
C ASN A 245 -4.35 1.99 25.75
N PHE A 246 -4.86 1.81 24.54
CA PHE A 246 -6.11 1.06 24.29
C PHE A 246 -6.04 -0.40 24.73
N LEU A 247 -4.86 -1.03 24.61
CA LEU A 247 -4.65 -2.41 25.09
C LEU A 247 -4.81 -2.56 26.61
N ILE A 248 -4.58 -1.50 27.38
CA ILE A 248 -4.68 -1.52 28.84
C ILE A 248 -6.01 -0.89 29.31
N ASN A 249 -6.39 0.22 28.69
CA ASN A 249 -7.60 0.97 28.98
C ASN A 249 -8.35 1.27 27.68
N PRO A 250 -9.39 0.49 27.33
CA PRO A 250 -10.13 0.59 26.07
C PRO A 250 -11.12 1.77 26.08
N LYS A 251 -10.63 2.96 26.39
CA LYS A 251 -11.38 4.22 26.39
C LYS A 251 -10.62 5.27 25.59
N ALA A 252 -11.36 6.13 24.91
CA ALA A 252 -10.80 7.23 24.14
C ALA A 252 -11.64 8.50 24.25
N GLY A 253 -10.99 9.63 24.03
CA GLY A 253 -11.63 10.91 23.73
C GLY A 253 -11.29 11.30 22.30
N LEU A 254 -12.29 11.69 21.50
CA LEU A 254 -12.10 12.15 20.13
C LEU A 254 -12.43 13.64 20.03
N LEU A 255 -11.70 14.34 19.16
CA LEU A 255 -11.95 15.73 18.80
C LEU A 255 -11.93 15.86 17.28
N PHE A 256 -13.05 16.31 16.73
CA PHE A 256 -13.17 16.78 15.35
C PHE A 256 -13.37 18.30 15.36
N ILE A 257 -12.77 18.99 14.40
CA ILE A 257 -12.87 20.45 14.29
C ILE A 257 -13.47 20.81 12.95
N ASN A 258 -14.52 21.62 12.97
CA ASN A 258 -14.98 22.28 11.77
C ASN A 258 -14.07 23.48 11.51
N TYR A 259 -13.11 23.30 10.63
CA TYR A 259 -12.09 24.30 10.31
C TYR A 259 -12.64 25.62 9.75
N GLY A 260 -13.84 25.60 9.13
CA GLY A 260 -14.51 26.76 8.56
C GLY A 260 -15.41 27.53 9.54
N THR A 261 -15.99 26.85 10.54
CA THR A 261 -16.87 27.49 11.54
C THR A 261 -16.23 27.68 12.91
N GLY A 262 -15.14 26.96 13.21
CA GLY A 262 -14.53 26.94 14.54
C GLY A 262 -15.27 26.06 15.55
N ASP A 263 -16.27 25.28 15.11
CA ASP A 263 -16.96 24.32 15.98
C ASP A 263 -16.02 23.18 16.39
N MET A 264 -16.16 22.72 17.63
CA MET A 264 -15.51 21.51 18.12
C MET A 264 -16.56 20.44 18.42
N LEU A 265 -16.35 19.24 17.89
CA LEU A 265 -17.08 18.03 18.27
C LEU A 265 -16.18 17.19 19.16
N GLN A 266 -16.57 17.06 20.42
CA GLN A 266 -15.85 16.27 21.42
C GLN A 266 -16.66 15.03 21.76
N MET A 267 -16.02 13.87 21.79
CA MET A 267 -16.67 12.60 22.07
C MET A 267 -15.83 11.79 23.05
N THR A 268 -16.46 11.01 23.92
CA THR A 268 -15.80 9.98 24.72
C THR A 268 -16.52 8.65 24.57
N GLY A 269 -15.78 7.56 24.63
CA GLY A 269 -16.31 6.25 24.26
C GLY A 269 -15.31 5.11 24.44
N ARG A 270 -15.76 3.93 24.06
CA ARG A 270 -15.02 2.66 24.22
C ARG A 270 -14.36 2.26 22.93
N VAL A 271 -13.21 1.62 23.04
CA VAL A 271 -12.41 1.20 21.88
C VAL A 271 -12.23 -0.30 21.83
N GLU A 272 -12.32 -0.86 20.63
CA GLU A 272 -11.90 -2.23 20.34
C GLU A 272 -10.90 -2.22 19.18
N ILE A 273 -9.76 -2.91 19.33
CA ILE A 273 -8.75 -2.99 18.28
C ILE A 273 -9.03 -4.22 17.41
N LEU A 274 -9.11 -3.99 16.11
CA LEU A 274 -9.30 -5.00 15.08
C LEU A 274 -7.93 -5.37 14.51
N TRP A 275 -7.34 -6.44 15.05
CA TRP A 275 -5.97 -6.85 14.69
C TRP A 275 -5.86 -7.66 13.40
N GLU A 276 -6.87 -8.49 13.13
CA GLU A 276 -6.96 -9.43 12.00
C GLU A 276 -8.44 -9.52 11.60
N ASP A 277 -9.00 -8.41 11.10
CA ASP A 277 -10.42 -8.31 10.77
C ASP A 277 -10.61 -8.15 9.25
N PRO A 278 -11.41 -9.02 8.61
CA PRO A 278 -11.75 -8.90 7.19
C PRO A 278 -12.33 -7.54 6.80
N ALA A 279 -12.89 -6.79 7.75
CA ALA A 279 -13.49 -5.48 7.51
C ALA A 279 -12.53 -4.49 6.87
N TYR A 280 -11.23 -4.50 7.22
CA TYR A 280 -10.24 -3.58 6.66
C TYR A 280 -9.29 -4.23 5.64
N GLU A 281 -9.45 -5.52 5.32
CA GLU A 281 -8.60 -6.24 4.36
C GLU A 281 -8.58 -5.54 2.99
N HIS A 282 -9.73 -4.98 2.59
CA HIS A 282 -9.88 -4.23 1.34
C HIS A 282 -9.58 -2.72 1.48
N PHE A 283 -9.22 -2.24 2.69
CA PHE A 283 -8.89 -0.83 2.92
C PHE A 283 -7.42 -0.58 2.58
N GLN A 284 -7.17 0.14 1.48
CA GLN A 284 -5.82 0.45 1.04
C GLN A 284 -5.01 1.23 2.11
N GLY A 285 -3.90 0.64 2.53
CA GLY A 285 -2.93 1.24 3.44
C GLY A 285 -3.22 1.07 4.94
N ALA A 286 -4.34 0.44 5.30
CA ALA A 286 -4.62 0.06 6.69
C ALA A 286 -3.79 -1.17 7.08
N GLU A 287 -3.02 -1.05 8.17
CA GLU A 287 -2.29 -2.18 8.77
C GLU A 287 -3.17 -2.93 9.79
N ARG A 288 -4.18 -2.22 10.29
CA ARG A 288 -5.20 -2.66 11.25
C ARG A 288 -6.33 -1.62 11.26
N ALA A 289 -7.39 -1.91 12.01
CA ALA A 289 -8.40 -0.91 12.33
C ALA A 289 -8.75 -0.94 13.82
N TRP A 290 -9.55 0.01 14.26
CA TRP A 290 -10.15 0.00 15.58
C TRP A 290 -11.52 0.67 15.52
N THR A 291 -12.41 0.23 16.39
CA THR A 291 -13.74 0.82 16.53
C THR A 291 -13.78 1.75 17.74
N PHE A 292 -14.61 2.76 17.65
CA PHE A 292 -14.97 3.64 18.76
C PHE A 292 -16.48 3.65 18.90
N THR A 293 -16.99 3.17 20.03
CA THR A 293 -18.42 3.23 20.35
C THR A 293 -18.67 4.37 21.32
N LEU A 294 -19.49 5.34 20.88
CA LEU A 294 -19.85 6.53 21.63
C LEU A 294 -20.46 6.17 23.00
N GLU A 295 -20.00 6.87 24.04
CA GLU A 295 -20.65 6.92 25.35
C GLU A 295 -21.34 8.27 25.54
N ARG A 296 -20.62 9.37 25.26
CA ARG A 296 -21.15 10.76 25.32
C ARG A 296 -20.46 11.64 24.29
N GLY A 297 -21.21 12.54 23.68
CA GLY A 297 -20.68 13.54 22.76
C GLY A 297 -21.20 14.94 23.08
N MET A 298 -20.46 15.96 22.64
CA MET A 298 -20.91 17.34 22.68
C MET A 298 -20.37 18.14 21.50
N TRP A 299 -21.21 19.06 21.03
CA TRP A 299 -20.80 20.14 20.15
C TRP A 299 -20.53 21.40 20.97
N LEU A 300 -19.39 22.05 20.72
CA LEU A 300 -19.07 23.38 21.20
C LEU A 300 -19.05 24.31 19.98
N LYS A 301 -20.17 25.02 19.78
CA LYS A 301 -20.38 25.87 18.60
C LYS A 301 -19.55 27.15 18.68
N ASP A 302 -18.92 27.48 17.55
CA ASP A 302 -18.01 28.59 17.37
C ASP A 302 -16.98 28.71 18.50
N ALA A 303 -16.45 27.58 18.97
CA ALA A 303 -15.58 27.53 20.14
C ALA A 303 -14.20 28.14 19.85
N LEU A 304 -13.64 27.86 18.67
CA LEU A 304 -12.32 28.31 18.28
C LEU A 304 -12.36 29.70 17.63
N PRO A 305 -11.48 30.64 17.99
CA PRO A 305 -11.38 31.97 17.36
C PRO A 305 -10.58 31.97 16.04
N ILE A 306 -10.04 30.81 15.67
CA ILE A 306 -9.21 30.58 14.49
C ILE A 306 -10.03 29.88 13.41
N ARG A 307 -9.78 30.23 12.15
CA ARG A 307 -10.30 29.55 10.96
C ARG A 307 -9.17 29.07 10.11
N PHE A 308 -9.38 27.93 9.47
CA PHE A 308 -8.38 27.32 8.63
C PHE A 308 -8.89 27.17 7.20
N GLU A 309 -8.03 27.51 6.26
CA GLU A 309 -8.21 27.26 4.84
C GLU A 309 -7.37 26.04 4.47
N PHE A 310 -7.99 25.08 3.80
CA PHE A 310 -7.31 23.87 3.35
C PHE A 310 -6.22 24.23 2.33
N GLY A 311 -5.01 23.70 2.53
CA GLY A 311 -3.92 23.81 1.57
C GLY A 311 -3.84 22.56 0.69
N GLU A 312 -2.99 21.61 1.09
CA GLU A 312 -2.66 20.42 0.33
C GLU A 312 -2.79 19.17 1.19
N MET A 313 -3.33 18.13 0.57
CA MET A 313 -3.31 16.79 1.13
C MET A 313 -1.87 16.29 1.26
N SER A 314 -1.59 15.57 2.34
CA SER A 314 -0.36 14.82 2.46
C SER A 314 -0.30 13.73 1.39
N LEU A 315 0.87 13.57 0.79
CA LEU A 315 1.14 12.48 -0.14
C LEU A 315 0.84 11.12 0.47
N ASN A 316 1.16 10.89 1.76
CA ASN A 316 0.86 9.60 2.38
C ASN A 316 -0.64 9.37 2.54
N SER A 317 -1.44 10.43 2.80
CA SER A 317 -2.90 10.29 2.84
C SER A 317 -3.48 10.05 1.45
N LEU A 318 -2.88 10.59 0.39
CA LEU A 318 -3.29 10.28 -0.99
C LEU A 318 -3.00 8.82 -1.39
N LEU A 319 -2.04 8.17 -0.72
CA LEU A 319 -1.71 6.77 -0.90
C LEU A 319 -2.61 5.81 -0.09
N THR A 320 -3.55 6.32 0.72
CA THR A 320 -4.54 5.50 1.45
C THR A 320 -5.90 5.50 0.76
N GLY A 321 -6.72 4.50 1.09
CA GLY A 321 -8.11 4.40 0.64
C GLY A 321 -9.09 5.20 1.52
N ASN A 322 -10.38 4.98 1.26
CA ASN A 322 -11.50 5.30 2.14
C ASN A 322 -12.46 4.09 2.22
N TRP A 323 -13.46 4.16 3.11
CA TRP A 323 -14.34 3.01 3.33
C TRP A 323 -15.27 2.70 2.15
N GLN A 324 -15.63 3.70 1.34
CA GLN A 324 -16.40 3.48 0.11
C GLN A 324 -15.59 2.70 -0.93
N GLU A 325 -14.31 3.04 -1.09
CA GLU A 325 -13.37 2.32 -1.96
C GLU A 325 -13.14 0.88 -1.46
N ALA A 326 -13.04 0.69 -0.15
CA ALA A 326 -12.90 -0.65 0.44
C ALA A 326 -14.15 -1.53 0.22
N GLU A 327 -15.35 -0.96 0.34
CA GLU A 327 -16.60 -1.66 0.06
C GLU A 327 -16.74 -2.02 -1.42
N ALA A 328 -16.35 -1.10 -2.32
CA ALA A 328 -16.28 -1.39 -3.75
C ALA A 328 -15.30 -2.53 -4.02
N GLN A 329 -14.08 -2.46 -3.49
CA GLN A 329 -13.06 -3.50 -3.66
C GLN A 329 -13.54 -4.88 -3.17
N LYS A 330 -14.28 -4.95 -2.06
CA LYS A 330 -14.93 -6.18 -1.60
C LYS A 330 -15.95 -6.71 -2.63
N ALA A 331 -16.81 -5.83 -3.13
CA ALA A 331 -17.79 -6.19 -4.15
C ALA A 331 -17.09 -6.65 -5.45
N ALA A 332 -15.95 -6.07 -5.81
CA ALA A 332 -15.15 -6.52 -6.95
C ALA A 332 -14.64 -7.94 -6.74
N ASP A 333 -14.13 -8.25 -5.54
CA ASP A 333 -13.59 -9.56 -5.19
C ASP A 333 -14.65 -10.68 -5.27
N ASP A 334 -15.89 -10.38 -4.91
CA ASP A 334 -17.04 -11.28 -5.09
C ASP A 334 -17.29 -11.63 -6.59
N LEU A 335 -16.86 -10.75 -7.50
CA LEU A 335 -16.99 -10.92 -8.96
C LEU A 335 -15.73 -11.50 -9.64
N LYS A 336 -14.68 -11.88 -8.90
CA LYS A 336 -13.38 -12.28 -9.46
C LYS A 336 -13.41 -13.43 -10.48
N ASN A 337 -14.40 -14.32 -10.38
CA ASN A 337 -14.54 -15.48 -11.27
C ASN A 337 -15.35 -15.17 -12.54
N GLN A 338 -15.84 -13.95 -12.71
CA GLN A 338 -16.69 -13.53 -13.82
C GLN A 338 -15.89 -12.77 -14.88
N TRP A 339 -16.44 -12.73 -16.10
CA TRP A 339 -16.01 -11.78 -17.12
C TRP A 339 -16.71 -10.45 -16.84
N ARG A 340 -15.94 -9.38 -16.73
CA ARG A 340 -16.43 -8.03 -16.41
C ARG A 340 -16.12 -7.06 -17.53
N ASN A 341 -16.97 -6.05 -17.65
CA ASN A 341 -16.81 -4.97 -18.62
C ASN A 341 -15.88 -3.90 -18.04
N TYR A 342 -14.95 -3.46 -18.86
CA TYR A 342 -14.03 -2.38 -18.56
C TYR A 342 -14.05 -1.36 -19.69
N LYS A 343 -14.32 -0.11 -19.35
CA LYS A 343 -14.34 0.99 -20.30
C LYS A 343 -12.93 1.48 -20.59
N VAL A 344 -12.62 1.70 -21.86
CA VAL A 344 -11.40 2.35 -22.30
C VAL A 344 -11.52 3.85 -22.01
N ILE A 345 -10.73 4.34 -21.06
CA ILE A 345 -10.77 5.74 -20.65
C ILE A 345 -9.67 6.59 -21.29
N ASP A 346 -8.58 5.96 -21.73
CA ASP A 346 -7.48 6.63 -22.41
C ASP A 346 -6.64 5.64 -23.23
N ALA A 347 -5.90 6.15 -24.21
CA ALA A 347 -4.95 5.37 -25.00
C ALA A 347 -3.76 6.24 -25.45
N ILE A 348 -2.53 5.75 -25.22
CA ILE A 348 -1.29 6.49 -25.42
C ILE A 348 -0.32 5.65 -26.27
N GLU A 349 0.29 6.25 -27.29
CA GLU A 349 1.37 5.63 -28.05
C GLU A 349 2.69 5.75 -27.27
N GLU A 350 3.22 4.62 -26.81
CA GLU A 350 4.44 4.55 -26.00
C GLU A 350 5.71 4.41 -26.86
N SER A 351 5.55 3.88 -28.07
CA SER A 351 6.60 3.73 -29.07
C SER A 351 5.98 3.52 -30.45
N ASN A 352 6.80 3.36 -31.50
CA ASN A 352 6.31 3.07 -32.86
C ASN A 352 5.49 1.78 -32.98
N SER A 353 5.57 0.88 -31.99
CA SER A 353 4.89 -0.41 -32.04
C SER A 353 4.12 -0.75 -30.77
N VAL A 354 4.12 0.12 -29.75
CA VAL A 354 3.50 -0.16 -28.46
C VAL A 354 2.48 0.93 -28.12
N ARG A 355 1.26 0.50 -27.81
CA ARG A 355 0.15 1.36 -27.39
C ARG A 355 -0.31 0.95 -26.00
N SER A 356 -0.35 1.89 -25.06
CA SER A 356 -0.98 1.74 -23.75
C SER A 356 -2.47 2.02 -23.83
N ILE A 357 -3.27 1.21 -23.15
CA ILE A 357 -4.73 1.32 -23.05
C ILE A 357 -5.08 1.35 -21.57
N TYR A 358 -5.81 2.38 -21.16
CA TYR A 358 -6.25 2.57 -19.78
C TYR A 358 -7.69 2.12 -19.62
N LEU A 359 -7.94 1.29 -18.62
CA LEU A 359 -9.20 0.61 -18.37
C LEU A 359 -9.73 0.96 -16.99
N GLN A 360 -11.01 1.31 -16.93
CA GLN A 360 -11.77 1.49 -15.71
C GLN A 360 -12.89 0.46 -15.66
N ALA A 361 -13.25 -0.03 -14.48
CA ALA A 361 -14.44 -0.87 -14.33
C ALA A 361 -15.68 -0.12 -14.83
N ASP A 362 -16.51 -0.79 -15.63
CA ASP A 362 -17.77 -0.25 -16.16
C ASP A 362 -18.98 -0.68 -15.28
N ASP A 363 -18.72 -0.92 -13.99
CA ASP A 363 -19.67 -1.30 -12.96
C ASP A 363 -19.38 -0.57 -11.63
N ASP A 364 -20.28 -0.68 -10.66
CA ASP A 364 -20.16 -0.02 -9.35
C ASP A 364 -19.20 -0.74 -8.38
N ALA A 365 -18.63 -1.88 -8.77
CA ALA A 365 -17.75 -2.66 -7.92
C ALA A 365 -16.29 -2.17 -7.99
N GLY A 366 -15.90 -1.37 -8.98
CA GLY A 366 -14.53 -0.87 -9.08
C GLY A 366 -13.51 -1.95 -9.48
N LEU A 367 -12.21 -1.64 -9.38
CA LEU A 367 -11.16 -2.54 -9.85
C LEU A 367 -10.88 -3.68 -8.87
N LEU A 368 -10.44 -4.82 -9.38
CA LEU A 368 -9.83 -5.88 -8.56
C LEU A 368 -8.39 -5.50 -8.21
N SER A 369 -7.99 -5.66 -6.95
CA SER A 369 -6.58 -5.49 -6.58
C SER A 369 -5.73 -6.59 -7.23
N PHE A 370 -4.46 -6.27 -7.51
CA PHE A 370 -3.51 -7.20 -8.15
C PHE A 370 -2.11 -7.00 -7.59
N LYS A 371 -1.20 -7.95 -7.85
CA LYS A 371 0.23 -7.80 -7.55
C LYS A 371 0.99 -7.37 -8.80
N SER A 372 1.94 -6.45 -8.66
CA SER A 372 2.75 -6.01 -9.79
C SER A 372 3.45 -7.20 -10.47
N GLY A 373 3.34 -7.24 -11.80
CA GLY A 373 3.74 -8.37 -12.65
C GLY A 373 2.59 -9.27 -13.13
N GLN A 374 1.41 -9.24 -12.50
CA GLN A 374 0.24 -9.98 -12.98
C GLN A 374 -0.31 -9.45 -14.31
N PHE A 375 -1.11 -10.27 -14.99
CA PHE A 375 -1.74 -9.95 -16.25
C PHE A 375 -3.27 -9.98 -16.19
N LEU A 376 -3.88 -9.27 -17.13
CA LEU A 376 -5.31 -9.27 -17.40
C LEU A 376 -5.62 -10.21 -18.56
N THR A 377 -6.60 -11.10 -18.41
CA THR A 377 -7.11 -11.94 -19.52
C THR A 377 -8.27 -11.21 -20.18
N VAL A 378 -8.08 -10.78 -21.43
CA VAL A 378 -9.00 -9.97 -22.21
C VAL A 378 -9.63 -10.80 -23.32
N GLN A 379 -10.93 -10.59 -23.52
CA GLN A 379 -11.70 -11.13 -24.63
C GLN A 379 -11.94 -10.03 -25.67
N LEU A 380 -11.57 -10.31 -26.91
CA LEU A 380 -11.75 -9.42 -28.06
C LEU A 380 -12.74 -10.04 -29.05
N PRO A 381 -13.42 -9.21 -29.86
CA PRO A 381 -14.22 -9.70 -30.97
C PRO A 381 -13.41 -10.61 -31.90
N GLY A 382 -14.06 -11.63 -32.46
CA GLY A 382 -13.46 -12.48 -33.47
C GLY A 382 -13.26 -11.69 -34.76
N VAL A 383 -12.01 -11.37 -35.10
CA VAL A 383 -11.70 -10.73 -36.39
C VAL A 383 -11.83 -11.79 -37.49
N ASN A 384 -12.83 -11.66 -38.35
CA ASN A 384 -13.21 -12.64 -39.38
C ASN A 384 -13.69 -14.01 -38.85
N SER A 385 -14.13 -14.09 -37.59
CA SER A 385 -14.66 -15.32 -36.97
C SER A 385 -15.76 -14.98 -35.96
N THR A 386 -16.68 -15.91 -35.70
CA THR A 386 -17.65 -15.78 -34.60
C THR A 386 -17.06 -16.15 -33.24
N ILE A 387 -15.86 -16.75 -33.22
CA ILE A 387 -15.17 -17.15 -31.99
C ILE A 387 -14.35 -15.96 -31.48
N PRO A 388 -14.56 -15.52 -30.22
CA PRO A 388 -13.80 -14.41 -29.65
C PRO A 388 -12.33 -14.77 -29.46
N LEU A 389 -11.45 -13.78 -29.60
CA LEU A 389 -10.02 -13.93 -29.37
C LEU A 389 -9.72 -13.67 -27.90
N ILE A 390 -9.13 -14.64 -27.20
CA ILE A 390 -8.70 -14.49 -25.81
C ILE A 390 -7.19 -14.24 -25.76
N ARG A 391 -6.77 -13.16 -25.12
CA ARG A 391 -5.35 -12.80 -24.96
C ARG A 391 -5.05 -12.32 -23.56
N THR A 392 -3.81 -12.49 -23.13
CA THR A 392 -3.33 -12.01 -21.82
C THR A 392 -2.38 -10.85 -22.03
N TYR A 393 -2.56 -9.78 -21.26
CA TYR A 393 -1.67 -8.62 -21.28
C TYR A 393 -1.29 -8.26 -19.85
N THR A 394 0.02 -8.19 -19.57
CA THR A 394 0.53 -7.76 -18.26
C THR A 394 -0.01 -6.36 -17.93
N LEU A 395 -0.43 -6.18 -16.68
CA LEU A 395 -0.78 -4.87 -16.15
C LEU A 395 0.50 -4.07 -15.97
N SER A 396 0.66 -2.99 -16.74
CA SER A 396 1.79 -2.08 -16.68
C SER A 396 1.55 -0.89 -15.74
N SER A 397 0.37 -0.80 -15.10
CA SER A 397 0.07 0.14 -14.02
C SER A 397 0.56 -0.37 -12.67
N SER A 398 0.58 0.50 -11.66
CA SER A 398 0.77 0.09 -10.26
C SER A 398 -0.52 -0.54 -9.69
N PRO A 399 -0.43 -1.49 -8.73
CA PRO A 399 -1.57 -1.92 -7.92
C PRO A 399 -2.35 -0.80 -7.24
N LEU A 400 -1.71 0.35 -6.95
CA LEU A 400 -2.35 1.49 -6.28
C LEU A 400 -2.90 2.54 -7.27
N ASP A 401 -2.76 2.32 -8.58
CA ASP A 401 -3.32 3.21 -9.58
C ASP A 401 -4.85 2.99 -9.72
N LYS A 402 -5.60 4.06 -10.01
CA LYS A 402 -7.08 4.03 -10.10
C LYS A 402 -7.65 3.44 -11.39
N SER A 403 -6.77 2.98 -12.27
CA SER A 403 -7.10 2.40 -13.57
C SER A 403 -6.10 1.30 -13.88
N TYR A 404 -6.53 0.24 -14.54
CA TYR A 404 -5.60 -0.69 -15.15
C TYR A 404 -4.96 -0.06 -16.38
N ARG A 405 -3.67 -0.33 -16.59
CA ARG A 405 -2.99 -0.05 -17.85
C ARG A 405 -2.51 -1.36 -18.43
N ILE A 406 -2.92 -1.68 -19.66
CA ILE A 406 -2.26 -2.72 -20.47
C ILE A 406 -1.49 -2.04 -21.58
N SER A 407 -0.32 -2.57 -21.94
CA SER A 407 0.51 -2.00 -23.00
C SER A 407 0.84 -3.05 -24.04
N VAL A 408 0.39 -2.80 -25.26
CA VAL A 408 0.21 -3.81 -26.30
C VAL A 408 1.16 -3.53 -27.44
N LYS A 409 2.10 -4.44 -27.69
CA LYS A 409 2.91 -4.44 -28.91
C LYS A 409 2.07 -4.92 -30.10
N ARG A 410 2.12 -4.22 -31.22
CA ARG A 410 1.50 -4.62 -32.49
C ARG A 410 2.22 -5.84 -33.07
N ASP A 411 1.61 -7.01 -32.93
CA ASP A 411 2.17 -8.32 -33.28
C ASP A 411 1.04 -9.37 -33.42
N GLY A 412 0.39 -9.39 -34.60
CA GLY A 412 -0.72 -10.31 -34.91
C GLY A 412 -2.12 -9.70 -34.82
N VAL A 413 -3.14 -10.53 -35.10
CA VAL A 413 -4.53 -10.08 -35.34
C VAL A 413 -5.15 -9.36 -34.15
N ALA A 414 -5.00 -9.90 -32.94
CA ALA A 414 -5.59 -9.33 -31.72
C ALA A 414 -4.97 -7.97 -31.36
N SER A 415 -3.64 -7.85 -31.45
CA SER A 415 -2.94 -6.60 -31.15
C SER A 415 -3.14 -5.56 -32.26
N SER A 416 -3.29 -5.96 -33.52
CA SER A 416 -3.74 -5.06 -34.60
C SER A 416 -5.12 -4.47 -34.30
N TYR A 417 -6.11 -5.29 -33.89
CA TYR A 417 -7.43 -4.79 -33.50
C TYR A 417 -7.33 -3.75 -32.37
N LEU A 418 -6.55 -4.04 -31.32
CA LEU A 418 -6.33 -3.13 -30.20
C LEU A 418 -5.63 -1.83 -30.59
N HIS A 419 -4.93 -1.79 -31.72
CA HIS A 419 -4.28 -0.58 -32.22
C HIS A 419 -5.18 0.20 -33.19
N ASP A 420 -5.86 -0.50 -34.10
CA ASP A 420 -6.51 0.11 -35.26
C ASP A 420 -8.00 0.40 -35.03
N GLU A 421 -8.68 -0.45 -34.24
CA GLU A 421 -10.15 -0.43 -34.11
C GLU A 421 -10.63 -0.02 -32.72
N LEU A 422 -9.83 -0.28 -31.67
CA LEU A 422 -10.22 0.08 -30.29
C LEU A 422 -10.03 1.58 -30.03
N ASN A 423 -11.10 2.24 -29.59
CA ASN A 423 -11.16 3.66 -29.29
C ASN A 423 -11.49 3.95 -27.82
N VAL A 424 -11.16 5.17 -27.38
CA VAL A 424 -11.61 5.68 -26.07
C VAL A 424 -13.14 5.73 -26.05
N GLY A 425 -13.72 5.18 -24.98
CA GLY A 425 -15.17 5.01 -24.81
C GLY A 425 -15.66 3.60 -25.10
N ASP A 426 -14.89 2.77 -25.81
CA ASP A 426 -15.23 1.37 -26.05
C ASP A 426 -15.14 0.52 -24.78
N VAL A 427 -15.72 -0.67 -24.82
CA VAL A 427 -15.71 -1.63 -23.71
C VAL A 427 -14.88 -2.85 -24.08
N LEU A 428 -13.96 -3.22 -23.19
CA LEU A 428 -13.26 -4.49 -23.21
C LEU A 428 -13.82 -5.42 -22.13
N ILE A 429 -13.88 -6.71 -22.43
CA ILE A 429 -14.33 -7.73 -21.49
C ILE A 429 -13.09 -8.44 -20.93
N ALA A 430 -12.96 -8.53 -19.62
CA ALA A 430 -11.79 -9.16 -18.99
C ALA A 430 -12.13 -9.94 -17.71
N ARG A 431 -11.29 -10.92 -17.38
CA ARG A 431 -11.31 -11.63 -16.09
C ARG A 431 -10.44 -10.91 -15.06
N ALA A 432 -10.55 -11.32 -13.80
CA ALA A 432 -9.65 -10.88 -12.73
C ALA A 432 -8.16 -10.96 -13.14
N PRO A 433 -7.34 -10.02 -12.65
CA PRO A 433 -5.88 -10.13 -12.73
C PRO A 433 -5.40 -11.47 -12.17
N SER A 434 -4.41 -12.08 -12.82
CA SER A 434 -3.88 -13.38 -12.45
C SER A 434 -2.42 -13.52 -12.88
N GLY A 435 -1.74 -14.58 -12.39
CA GLY A 435 -0.35 -14.87 -12.70
C GLY A 435 0.51 -15.05 -11.45
N ALA A 436 1.58 -15.83 -11.59
CA ALA A 436 2.55 -16.13 -10.53
C ALA A 436 3.83 -15.27 -10.62
N PHE A 437 4.02 -14.52 -11.71
CA PHE A 437 5.12 -13.59 -11.85
C PHE A 437 4.81 -12.31 -11.07
N VAL A 438 5.07 -12.36 -9.76
CA VAL A 438 4.71 -11.30 -8.82
C VAL A 438 5.95 -10.75 -8.14
N PHE A 439 5.91 -9.46 -7.85
CA PHE A 439 6.97 -8.75 -7.14
C PHE A 439 6.51 -8.34 -5.74
N ASP A 440 7.42 -8.43 -4.78
CA ASP A 440 7.21 -7.94 -3.41
C ASP A 440 7.98 -6.64 -3.19
N PRO A 441 7.30 -5.47 -3.09
CA PRO A 441 7.99 -4.21 -2.87
C PRO A 441 8.62 -4.08 -1.47
N GLN A 442 8.26 -4.95 -0.51
CA GLN A 442 8.74 -4.88 0.88
C GLN A 442 9.91 -5.82 1.17
N GLU A 443 10.27 -6.70 0.24
CA GLU A 443 11.42 -7.59 0.37
C GLU A 443 12.72 -6.78 0.54
N ALA A 444 13.58 -7.24 1.46
CA ALA A 444 14.83 -6.58 1.79
C ALA A 444 15.91 -6.80 0.74
N LYS A 445 15.89 -7.94 0.02
CA LYS A 445 16.84 -8.21 -1.08
C LYS A 445 16.65 -7.19 -2.21
N PRO A 446 17.72 -6.64 -2.80
CA PRO A 446 17.62 -5.86 -4.04
C PRO A 446 16.96 -6.67 -5.17
N ALA A 447 16.35 -5.97 -6.12
CA ALA A 447 15.77 -6.58 -7.32
C ALA A 447 16.51 -6.14 -8.59
N VAL A 448 16.75 -7.08 -9.49
CA VAL A 448 17.30 -6.85 -10.83
C VAL A 448 16.26 -7.24 -11.87
N LEU A 449 15.72 -6.24 -12.56
CA LEU A 449 14.69 -6.38 -13.58
C LEU A 449 15.35 -6.46 -14.97
N LEU A 450 15.13 -7.55 -15.70
CA LEU A 450 15.73 -7.84 -16.99
C LEU A 450 14.62 -7.91 -18.05
N ALA A 451 14.50 -6.85 -18.86
CA ALA A 451 13.44 -6.71 -19.85
C ALA A 451 13.96 -6.76 -21.29
N GLY A 452 13.32 -7.57 -22.13
CA GLY A 452 13.53 -7.59 -23.57
C GLY A 452 12.30 -7.08 -24.33
N GLY A 453 12.41 -5.93 -24.99
CA GLY A 453 11.32 -5.31 -25.75
C GLY A 453 10.06 -5.14 -24.89
N ILE A 454 8.92 -5.68 -25.34
CA ILE A 454 7.65 -5.56 -24.62
C ILE A 454 7.63 -6.26 -23.25
N GLY A 455 8.62 -7.12 -22.94
CA GLY A 455 8.81 -7.65 -21.58
C GLY A 455 9.10 -6.59 -20.51
N ILE A 456 9.17 -5.32 -20.89
CA ILE A 456 9.23 -4.15 -20.00
C ILE A 456 7.93 -3.93 -19.20
N THR A 457 6.78 -4.42 -19.67
CA THR A 457 5.47 -4.16 -19.04
C THR A 457 5.34 -4.62 -17.59
N PRO A 458 5.75 -5.85 -17.19
CA PRO A 458 5.78 -6.19 -15.76
C PRO A 458 6.77 -5.30 -15.00
N MET A 459 7.93 -5.00 -15.59
CA MET A 459 9.00 -4.29 -14.89
C MET A 459 8.62 -2.85 -14.54
N VAL A 460 7.90 -2.15 -15.42
CA VAL A 460 7.41 -0.80 -15.12
C VAL A 460 6.34 -0.83 -14.02
N SER A 461 5.48 -1.85 -13.99
CA SER A 461 4.53 -2.06 -12.89
C SER A 461 5.27 -2.26 -11.56
N MET A 462 6.29 -3.11 -11.54
CA MET A 462 7.12 -3.39 -10.36
C MET A 462 7.86 -2.14 -9.85
N MET A 463 8.43 -1.33 -10.74
CA MET A 463 9.11 -0.08 -10.34
C MET A 463 8.15 0.95 -9.76
N ARG A 464 6.94 1.07 -10.33
CA ARG A 464 5.90 1.98 -9.81
C ARG A 464 5.45 1.53 -8.42
N ASP A 465 5.19 0.23 -8.26
CA ASP A 465 4.78 -0.39 -7.00
C ASP A 465 5.85 -0.19 -5.91
N ALA A 466 7.11 -0.53 -6.21
CA ALA A 466 8.25 -0.30 -5.31
C ALA A 466 8.37 1.15 -4.86
N LEU A 467 8.20 2.12 -5.77
CA LEU A 467 8.31 3.54 -5.45
C LEU A 467 7.17 4.00 -4.53
N GLN A 468 5.93 3.65 -4.87
CA GLN A 468 4.75 4.07 -4.10
C GLN A 468 4.73 3.41 -2.70
N ASP A 469 5.05 2.12 -2.60
CA ASP A 469 5.18 1.42 -1.31
C ASP A 469 6.35 2.01 -0.49
N GLY A 470 7.50 2.26 -1.14
CA GLY A 470 8.66 2.84 -0.49
C GLY A 470 8.40 4.23 0.11
N PHE A 471 7.58 5.07 -0.54
CA PHE A 471 7.13 6.33 0.04
C PHE A 471 6.21 6.13 1.25
N ARG A 472 5.24 5.22 1.16
CA ARG A 472 4.29 4.90 2.23
C ARG A 472 5.00 4.35 3.48
N ASN A 473 5.90 3.40 3.28
CA ASN A 473 6.56 2.64 4.34
C ASN A 473 7.93 3.20 4.74
N ARG A 474 8.43 4.23 4.02
CA ARG A 474 9.79 4.82 4.18
C ARG A 474 10.90 3.78 4.05
N ASN A 475 10.66 2.74 3.27
CA ASN A 475 11.60 1.68 2.98
C ASN A 475 11.53 1.38 1.49
N LEU A 476 12.34 2.09 0.70
CA LEU A 476 12.37 1.93 -0.74
C LEU A 476 13.34 0.80 -1.11
N ARG A 477 12.78 -0.31 -1.61
CA ARG A 477 13.56 -1.45 -2.14
C ARG A 477 14.47 -0.99 -3.27
N GLN A 478 15.72 -1.46 -3.28
CA GLN A 478 16.67 -1.13 -4.34
C GLN A 478 16.31 -1.90 -5.62
N VAL A 479 16.25 -1.21 -6.76
CA VAL A 479 15.84 -1.80 -8.05
C VAL A 479 16.79 -1.39 -9.17
N THR A 480 17.37 -2.36 -9.87
CA THR A 480 18.14 -2.13 -11.10
C THR A 480 17.38 -2.68 -12.29
N LEU A 481 16.98 -1.82 -13.23
CA LEU A 481 16.36 -2.22 -14.48
C LEU A 481 17.37 -2.21 -15.63
N ILE A 482 17.46 -3.33 -16.35
CA ILE A 482 18.21 -3.47 -17.60
C ILE A 482 17.21 -3.81 -18.70
N HIS A 483 16.99 -2.85 -19.61
CA HIS A 483 16.02 -2.96 -20.69
C HIS A 483 16.74 -2.97 -22.04
N SER A 484 16.60 -4.05 -22.81
CA SER A 484 17.09 -4.15 -24.18
C SER A 484 15.96 -3.97 -25.19
N ALA A 485 16.14 -3.03 -26.12
CA ALA A 485 15.24 -2.79 -27.25
C ALA A 485 16.03 -2.77 -28.57
N LYS A 486 15.33 -2.85 -29.69
CA LYS A 486 15.97 -2.84 -31.02
C LYS A 486 16.50 -1.45 -31.35
N SER A 487 15.67 -0.42 -31.23
CA SER A 487 15.99 1.00 -31.49
C SER A 487 15.23 1.88 -30.48
N SER A 488 15.56 3.16 -30.37
CA SER A 488 14.78 4.07 -29.51
C SER A 488 13.31 4.17 -29.93
N GLY A 489 13.02 4.08 -31.23
CA GLY A 489 11.64 4.07 -31.74
C GLY A 489 10.82 2.85 -31.32
N ASP A 490 11.49 1.75 -30.95
CA ASP A 490 10.83 0.54 -30.44
C ASP A 490 10.76 0.49 -28.91
N ARG A 491 11.43 1.44 -28.22
CA ARG A 491 11.61 1.43 -26.77
C ARG A 491 10.49 2.17 -26.06
N ALA A 492 9.57 1.43 -25.46
CA ALA A 492 8.51 1.99 -24.62
C ALA A 492 9.03 2.47 -23.23
N PHE A 493 8.33 3.43 -22.63
CA PHE A 493 8.47 3.92 -21.25
C PHE A 493 9.80 4.58 -20.86
N PHE A 494 10.64 5.00 -21.82
CA PHE A 494 11.96 5.57 -21.50
C PHE A 494 11.87 6.79 -20.57
N GLU A 495 10.95 7.71 -20.84
CA GLU A 495 10.76 8.92 -20.04
C GLU A 495 10.15 8.61 -18.66
N GLU A 496 9.13 7.74 -18.61
CA GLU A 496 8.49 7.31 -17.36
C GLU A 496 9.49 6.66 -16.41
N ILE A 497 10.32 5.74 -16.92
CA ILE A 497 11.36 5.06 -16.14
C ILE A 497 12.39 6.08 -15.64
N GLY A 498 12.79 7.04 -16.48
CA GLY A 498 13.70 8.11 -16.08
C GLY A 498 13.14 8.95 -14.92
N GLU A 499 11.83 9.24 -14.93
CA GLU A 499 11.17 9.94 -13.82
C GLU A 499 11.10 9.10 -12.55
N LEU A 500 10.75 7.81 -12.65
CA LEU A 500 10.77 6.89 -11.51
C LEU A 500 12.17 6.82 -10.89
N THR A 501 13.22 6.75 -11.69
CA THR A 501 14.61 6.76 -11.22
C THR A 501 14.98 8.06 -10.51
N ARG A 502 14.53 9.23 -11.01
CA ARG A 502 14.75 10.52 -10.35
C ARG A 502 14.06 10.58 -8.99
N GLN A 503 12.80 10.16 -8.90
CA GLN A 503 12.02 10.17 -7.67
C GLN A 503 12.57 9.21 -6.61
N ALA A 504 13.16 8.08 -7.03
CA ALA A 504 13.76 7.10 -6.15
C ALA A 504 15.06 7.57 -5.46
N GLY A 505 15.60 8.74 -5.80
CA GLY A 505 16.72 9.35 -5.07
C GLY A 505 17.99 8.52 -5.05
N GLY A 506 18.24 7.70 -6.08
CA GLY A 506 19.42 6.83 -6.19
C GLY A 506 19.18 5.36 -5.81
N GLN A 507 18.01 5.00 -5.28
CA GLN A 507 17.66 3.60 -4.99
C GLN A 507 17.31 2.81 -6.25
N PHE A 508 16.92 3.50 -7.33
CA PHE A 508 16.68 2.88 -8.62
C PHE A 508 17.82 3.19 -9.59
N ALA A 509 18.18 2.21 -10.41
CA ALA A 509 19.12 2.37 -11.52
C ALA A 509 18.49 1.86 -12.81
N TYR A 510 18.78 2.55 -13.94
CA TYR A 510 18.25 2.17 -15.25
C TYR A 510 19.36 2.11 -16.30
N ALA A 511 19.53 0.94 -16.92
CA ALA A 511 20.37 0.74 -18.09
C ALA A 511 19.51 0.41 -19.31
N SER A 512 19.65 1.21 -20.36
CA SER A 512 18.90 1.09 -21.60
C SER A 512 19.84 0.65 -22.71
N LEU A 513 19.58 -0.51 -23.30
CA LEU A 513 20.41 -1.10 -24.33
C LEU A 513 19.69 -1.07 -25.67
N LEU A 514 20.40 -0.63 -26.71
CA LEU A 514 19.87 -0.57 -28.07
C LEU A 514 20.75 -1.40 -29.02
N SER A 515 20.15 -2.26 -29.82
CA SER A 515 20.86 -3.05 -30.85
C SER A 515 21.08 -2.29 -32.16
N SER A 516 20.41 -1.16 -32.35
CA SER A 516 20.51 -0.29 -33.52
C SER A 516 20.47 1.16 -33.05
N ILE A 517 21.63 1.83 -33.11
CA ILE A 517 21.79 3.22 -32.67
C ILE A 517 21.49 4.17 -33.83
N GLY A 518 20.64 5.16 -33.56
CA GLY A 518 20.35 6.26 -34.48
C GLY A 518 21.53 7.23 -34.61
N VAL A 519 21.66 7.87 -35.77
CA VAL A 519 22.81 8.75 -36.11
C VAL A 519 23.02 9.90 -35.11
N ASN A 520 21.96 10.35 -34.45
CA ASN A 520 21.99 11.48 -33.51
C ASN A 520 21.86 11.07 -32.03
N GLU A 521 21.83 9.77 -31.73
CA GLU A 521 21.67 9.27 -30.36
C GLU A 521 23.00 9.31 -29.61
N LYS A 522 22.96 9.73 -28.35
CA LYS A 522 24.12 9.94 -27.50
C LYS A 522 24.15 8.94 -26.35
N LEU A 523 25.28 8.25 -26.21
CA LEU A 523 25.57 7.40 -25.06
C LEU A 523 25.52 8.21 -23.75
N GLY A 524 24.86 7.66 -22.74
CA GLY A 524 24.64 8.29 -21.43
C GLY A 524 23.44 9.24 -21.37
N VAL A 525 22.78 9.50 -22.49
CA VAL A 525 21.58 10.35 -22.55
C VAL A 525 20.42 9.59 -23.19
N ASP A 526 20.61 9.15 -24.43
CA ASP A 526 19.55 8.47 -25.20
C ASP A 526 19.60 6.96 -25.01
N TYR A 527 20.76 6.39 -24.63
CA TYR A 527 20.95 4.98 -24.31
C TYR A 527 22.18 4.81 -23.41
N HIS A 528 22.34 3.65 -22.78
CA HIS A 528 23.39 3.39 -21.78
C HIS A 528 24.40 2.31 -22.22
N ALA A 529 24.02 1.43 -23.14
CA ALA A 529 24.95 0.47 -23.77
C ALA A 529 24.44 0.02 -25.16
N GLU A 530 25.36 -0.43 -26.01
CA GLU A 530 25.06 -0.91 -27.36
C GLU A 530 24.98 -2.45 -27.38
N GLY A 531 24.02 -2.99 -28.14
CA GLY A 531 23.89 -4.43 -28.39
C GLY A 531 23.03 -5.16 -27.37
N ARG A 532 23.48 -6.37 -27.00
CA ARG A 532 22.79 -7.27 -26.07
C ARG A 532 23.42 -7.19 -24.68
N VAL A 533 22.67 -7.64 -23.67
CA VAL A 533 23.18 -7.76 -22.30
C VAL A 533 24.33 -8.77 -22.28
N THR A 534 25.47 -8.37 -21.71
CA THR A 534 26.68 -9.19 -21.57
C THR A 534 26.95 -9.54 -20.11
N GLU A 535 27.83 -10.52 -19.88
CA GLU A 535 28.29 -10.86 -18.53
C GLU A 535 28.94 -9.67 -17.83
N ASP A 536 29.82 -8.94 -18.52
CA ASP A 536 30.51 -7.78 -17.97
C ASP A 536 29.53 -6.70 -17.52
N LEU A 537 28.47 -6.45 -18.31
CA LEU A 537 27.45 -5.48 -17.96
C LEU A 537 26.66 -5.93 -16.72
N LEU A 538 26.28 -7.20 -16.64
CA LEU A 538 25.62 -7.73 -15.44
C LEU A 538 26.53 -7.63 -14.22
N ARG A 539 27.81 -7.95 -14.34
CA ARG A 539 28.77 -7.82 -13.22
C ARG A 539 28.95 -6.37 -12.78
N GLN A 540 28.84 -5.40 -13.69
CA GLN A 540 28.94 -3.98 -13.37
C GLN A 540 27.67 -3.42 -12.70
N LEU A 541 26.48 -3.87 -13.13
CA LEU A 541 25.19 -3.31 -12.70
C LEU A 541 24.48 -4.12 -11.62
N ALA A 542 24.80 -5.41 -11.50
CA ALA A 542 24.21 -6.39 -10.59
C ALA A 542 25.33 -7.12 -9.84
N THR A 543 26.08 -6.36 -9.04
CA THR A 543 27.26 -6.84 -8.28
C THR A 543 26.92 -7.85 -7.17
N GLU A 544 25.64 -8.04 -6.84
CA GLU A 544 25.20 -8.87 -5.73
C GLU A 544 24.56 -10.19 -6.19
N THR A 545 25.16 -11.31 -5.78
CA THR A 545 24.55 -12.65 -5.91
C THR A 545 23.39 -12.87 -4.94
N SER A 546 23.10 -11.90 -4.06
CA SER A 546 22.01 -11.89 -3.07
C SER A 546 20.72 -11.19 -3.55
N ALA A 547 20.67 -10.70 -4.78
CA ALA A 547 19.46 -10.08 -5.36
C ALA A 547 18.47 -11.10 -5.90
N GLU A 548 17.20 -10.68 -6.04
CA GLU A 548 16.21 -11.40 -6.85
C GLU A 548 16.22 -10.89 -8.28
N TYR A 549 16.13 -11.81 -9.24
CA TYR A 549 16.19 -11.49 -10.67
C TYR A 549 14.84 -11.75 -11.31
N TYR A 550 14.29 -10.74 -11.99
CA TYR A 550 13.01 -10.81 -12.69
C TYR A 550 13.26 -10.71 -14.18
N LEU A 551 12.90 -11.73 -14.94
CA LEU A 551 13.28 -11.88 -16.35
C LEU A 551 12.02 -11.98 -17.21
N CYS A 552 11.89 -11.10 -18.21
CA CYS A 552 10.79 -11.15 -19.17
C CYS A 552 11.20 -10.64 -20.56
N GLY A 553 10.85 -11.38 -21.61
CA GLY A 553 11.20 -11.04 -22.98
C GLY A 553 11.08 -12.22 -23.95
N PRO A 554 11.62 -12.08 -25.18
CA PRO A 554 11.60 -13.14 -26.19
C PRO A 554 12.36 -14.40 -25.75
N ALA A 555 11.96 -15.58 -26.26
CA ALA A 555 12.55 -16.87 -25.88
C ALA A 555 14.09 -16.90 -25.87
N SER A 556 14.75 -16.38 -26.90
CA SER A 556 16.22 -16.34 -26.98
C SER A 556 16.86 -15.43 -25.94
N PHE A 557 16.21 -14.31 -25.61
CA PHE A 557 16.63 -13.40 -24.54
C PHE A 557 16.51 -14.10 -23.18
N MET A 558 15.37 -14.75 -22.93
CA MET A 558 15.09 -15.50 -21.70
C MET A 558 16.13 -16.60 -21.47
N SER A 559 16.31 -17.50 -22.44
CA SER A 559 17.25 -18.63 -22.30
C SER A 559 18.70 -18.16 -22.16
N SER A 560 19.12 -17.14 -22.91
CA SER A 560 20.49 -16.63 -22.84
C SER A 560 20.79 -16.00 -21.47
N LEU A 561 19.88 -15.17 -20.94
CA LEU A 561 20.09 -14.51 -19.66
C LEU A 561 19.94 -15.45 -18.48
N TYR A 562 19.00 -16.38 -18.54
CA TYR A 562 18.88 -17.42 -17.52
C TYR A 562 20.20 -18.20 -17.37
N ASN A 563 20.73 -18.74 -18.48
CA ASN A 563 22.00 -19.48 -18.45
C ASN A 563 23.16 -18.61 -17.94
N LEU A 564 23.19 -17.34 -18.31
CA LEU A 564 24.19 -16.41 -17.83
C LEU A 564 24.10 -16.20 -16.31
N LEU A 565 22.90 -15.99 -15.76
CA LEU A 565 22.69 -15.86 -14.31
C LEU A 565 23.09 -17.14 -13.56
N ARG A 566 22.77 -18.32 -14.10
CA ARG A 566 23.18 -19.60 -13.52
C ARG A 566 24.70 -19.79 -13.53
N ASN A 567 25.37 -19.41 -14.62
CA ASN A 567 26.84 -19.43 -14.71
C ASN A 567 27.50 -18.44 -13.74
N LEU A 568 26.81 -17.34 -13.41
CA LEU A 568 27.22 -16.37 -12.39
C LEU A 568 26.96 -16.85 -10.95
N GLY A 569 26.34 -18.03 -10.77
CA GLY A 569 26.06 -18.62 -9.46
C GLY A 569 24.77 -18.15 -8.80
N VAL A 570 23.89 -17.43 -9.51
CA VAL A 570 22.56 -17.07 -9.01
C VAL A 570 21.72 -18.34 -8.91
N LYS A 571 21.08 -18.55 -7.75
CA LYS A 571 20.23 -19.73 -7.48
C LYS A 571 18.92 -19.66 -8.28
N ASP A 572 18.40 -20.81 -8.70
CA ASP A 572 17.18 -20.84 -9.52
C ASP A 572 15.98 -20.25 -8.77
N ARG A 573 15.90 -20.49 -7.45
CA ARG A 573 14.87 -19.93 -6.58
C ARG A 573 14.85 -18.39 -6.50
N ASP A 574 15.98 -17.75 -6.81
CA ASP A 574 16.13 -16.29 -6.80
C ASP A 574 15.96 -15.71 -8.23
N ILE A 575 15.56 -16.53 -9.22
CA ILE A 575 15.24 -16.13 -10.59
C ILE A 575 13.75 -16.35 -10.86
N HIS A 576 13.03 -15.26 -11.07
CA HIS A 576 11.62 -15.22 -11.47
C HIS A 576 11.57 -14.94 -12.97
N ALA A 577 10.80 -15.71 -13.72
CA ALA A 577 10.76 -15.59 -15.18
C ALA A 577 9.34 -15.73 -15.72
N GLU A 578 8.96 -14.87 -16.67
CA GLU A 578 7.71 -14.97 -17.41
C GLU A 578 7.96 -14.92 -18.92
N ALA A 579 7.42 -15.91 -19.64
CA ALA A 579 7.47 -15.97 -21.10
C ALA A 579 6.14 -15.54 -21.69
N PHE A 580 6.18 -14.67 -22.71
CA PHE A 580 4.99 -14.29 -23.48
C PHE A 580 4.79 -15.28 -24.63
N GLY A 581 3.88 -16.25 -24.42
CA GLY A 581 3.62 -17.34 -25.35
C GLY A 581 4.06 -18.71 -24.81
N PRO A 582 4.40 -19.69 -25.67
CA PRO A 582 4.77 -21.04 -25.23
C PRO A 582 5.93 -21.02 -24.23
N ALA A 583 5.85 -21.87 -23.21
CA ALA A 583 6.91 -22.03 -22.22
C ALA A 583 8.19 -22.58 -22.89
N SER A 584 9.11 -21.68 -23.27
CA SER A 584 10.34 -22.01 -23.99
C SER A 584 11.58 -22.08 -23.09
N LEU A 585 11.46 -21.74 -21.80
CA LEU A 585 12.58 -21.69 -20.87
C LEU A 585 12.75 -23.04 -20.18
N VAL A 586 13.90 -23.68 -20.38
CA VAL A 586 14.30 -24.89 -19.65
C VAL A 586 15.09 -24.48 -18.42
N ARG A 587 14.58 -24.81 -17.23
CA ARG A 587 15.21 -24.47 -15.94
C ARG A 587 16.07 -25.61 -15.43
N ILE A 588 17.12 -25.27 -14.68
CA ILE A 588 18.02 -26.19 -13.99
C ILE A 588 17.76 -26.04 -12.48
N PRO A 589 17.05 -27.00 -11.85
CA PRO A 589 16.71 -26.94 -10.42
C PRO A 589 17.94 -26.80 -9.53
N ASP A 590 17.77 -26.21 -8.35
CA ASP A 590 18.82 -26.18 -7.33
C ASP A 590 18.97 -27.56 -6.67
N GLU A 591 20.17 -27.90 -6.19
CA GLU A 591 20.42 -29.17 -5.49
C GLU A 591 19.48 -29.35 -4.29
N GLY A 592 18.74 -30.46 -4.25
CA GLY A 592 17.82 -30.81 -3.15
C GLY A 592 16.36 -30.38 -3.32
N GLN A 593 15.96 -29.83 -4.47
CA GLN A 593 14.54 -29.59 -4.77
C GLN A 593 13.80 -30.89 -5.13
N ALA A 594 12.55 -31.03 -4.64
CA ALA A 594 11.70 -32.18 -4.89
C ALA A 594 11.33 -32.31 -6.38
N GLN A 595 11.35 -33.54 -6.91
CA GLN A 595 10.89 -33.83 -8.26
C GLN A 595 9.35 -33.74 -8.37
N PRO A 596 8.80 -33.41 -9.55
CA PRO A 596 7.36 -33.37 -9.77
C PRO A 596 6.68 -34.70 -9.44
N SER A 597 5.42 -34.65 -8.99
CA SER A 597 4.68 -35.78 -8.43
C SER A 597 4.20 -36.82 -9.43
N SER A 598 4.20 -36.53 -10.74
CA SER A 598 3.83 -37.49 -11.80
C SER A 598 4.67 -37.31 -13.07
N THR A 599 4.92 -38.42 -13.78
CA THR A 599 5.70 -38.46 -15.02
C THR A 599 4.80 -38.46 -16.27
N PRO A 600 5.16 -37.68 -17.32
CA PRO A 600 4.50 -37.78 -18.61
C PRO A 600 4.73 -39.14 -19.28
N ALA A 601 3.70 -39.66 -19.96
CA ALA A 601 3.82 -40.85 -20.79
C ALA A 601 4.77 -40.61 -21.99
N GLU A 602 5.35 -41.68 -22.54
CA GLU A 602 6.11 -41.62 -23.82
C GLU A 602 5.16 -41.58 -25.03
N GLU A 603 4.05 -42.32 -24.95
CA GLU A 603 2.94 -42.29 -25.91
C GLU A 603 1.60 -42.56 -25.20
N ALA A 604 0.50 -42.01 -25.73
CA ALA A 604 -0.84 -42.26 -25.23
C ALA A 604 -1.89 -42.06 -26.33
N LEU A 605 -2.96 -42.85 -26.31
CA LEU A 605 -4.12 -42.59 -27.16
C LEU A 605 -4.93 -41.43 -26.56
N VAL A 606 -5.16 -40.39 -27.36
CA VAL A 606 -5.92 -39.20 -26.96
C VAL A 606 -7.18 -39.10 -27.81
N SER A 607 -8.34 -39.10 -27.16
CA SER A 607 -9.66 -38.99 -27.78
C SER A 607 -10.33 -37.68 -27.41
N PHE A 608 -10.72 -36.90 -28.40
CA PHE A 608 -11.46 -35.64 -28.26
C PHE A 608 -12.94 -35.91 -28.54
N SER A 609 -13.74 -36.01 -27.47
CA SER A 609 -15.06 -36.64 -27.55
C SER A 609 -16.12 -35.85 -28.31
N LYS A 610 -16.04 -34.51 -28.39
CA LYS A 610 -17.01 -33.71 -29.17
C LYS A 610 -16.61 -33.62 -30.62
N SER A 611 -15.31 -33.56 -30.92
CA SER A 611 -14.83 -33.56 -32.30
C SER A 611 -14.84 -34.95 -32.94
N GLY A 612 -14.89 -36.02 -32.13
CA GLY A 612 -14.84 -37.41 -32.59
C GLY A 612 -13.46 -37.83 -33.12
N VAL A 613 -12.41 -37.09 -32.73
CA VAL A 613 -11.04 -37.31 -33.20
C VAL A 613 -10.27 -38.16 -32.19
N GLU A 614 -9.73 -39.27 -32.63
CA GLU A 614 -8.90 -40.16 -31.81
C GLU A 614 -7.53 -40.35 -32.49
N LEU A 615 -6.48 -39.98 -31.78
CA LEU A 615 -5.12 -39.91 -32.33
C LEU A 615 -4.10 -40.36 -31.29
N LEU A 616 -3.00 -40.95 -31.77
CA LEU A 616 -1.86 -41.31 -30.93
C LEU A 616 -1.00 -40.05 -30.68
N TRP A 617 -0.94 -39.61 -29.43
CA TRP A 617 0.00 -38.58 -28.97
C TRP A 617 1.33 -39.22 -28.61
N ARG A 618 2.44 -38.59 -29.01
CA ARG A 618 3.79 -38.94 -28.57
C ARG A 618 4.43 -37.79 -27.83
N LYS A 619 5.43 -38.08 -27.00
CA LYS A 619 6.19 -37.09 -26.23
C LYS A 619 6.72 -35.92 -27.08
N GLU A 620 7.09 -36.16 -28.33
CA GLU A 620 7.58 -35.16 -29.27
C GLU A 620 6.49 -34.20 -29.78
N ASP A 621 5.21 -34.57 -29.66
CA ASP A 621 4.09 -33.72 -30.04
C ASP A 621 3.83 -32.58 -29.04
N GLY A 622 4.54 -32.55 -27.91
CA GLY A 622 4.50 -31.44 -26.96
C GLY A 622 3.28 -31.51 -26.03
N ASN A 623 2.71 -30.35 -25.68
CA ASN A 623 1.53 -30.31 -24.82
C ASN A 623 0.24 -30.66 -25.61
N LEU A 624 -0.85 -30.94 -24.89
CA LEU A 624 -2.12 -31.34 -25.50
C LEU A 624 -2.76 -30.24 -26.37
N LEU A 625 -2.46 -28.96 -26.13
CA LEU A 625 -2.93 -27.84 -26.97
C LEU A 625 -2.27 -27.86 -28.35
N ASP A 626 -0.94 -27.92 -28.40
CA ASP A 626 -0.18 -27.94 -29.65
C ASP A 626 -0.54 -29.19 -30.47
N PHE A 627 -0.72 -30.33 -29.80
CA PHE A 627 -1.21 -31.56 -30.43
C PHE A 627 -2.61 -31.40 -31.04
N ALA A 628 -3.55 -30.78 -30.33
CA ALA A 628 -4.90 -30.52 -30.82
C ALA A 628 -4.89 -29.58 -32.04
N GLU A 629 -4.14 -28.46 -31.96
CA GLU A 629 -4.03 -27.48 -33.05
C GLU A 629 -3.39 -28.08 -34.31
N LYS A 630 -2.33 -28.89 -34.17
CA LYS A 630 -1.66 -29.58 -35.28
C LYS A 630 -2.60 -30.51 -36.06
N HIS A 631 -3.65 -31.01 -35.40
CA HIS A 631 -4.66 -31.88 -36.00
C HIS A 631 -5.96 -31.15 -36.36
N GLY A 632 -5.93 -29.81 -36.43
CA GLY A 632 -7.03 -28.99 -36.96
C GLY A 632 -8.15 -28.68 -35.96
N LEU A 633 -7.96 -28.98 -34.68
CA LEU A 633 -8.87 -28.54 -33.62
C LEU A 633 -8.57 -27.10 -33.23
N ILE A 634 -9.59 -26.40 -32.72
CA ILE A 634 -9.50 -24.98 -32.34
C ILE A 634 -9.95 -24.80 -30.89
N PRO A 635 -9.25 -25.41 -29.91
CA PRO A 635 -9.54 -25.19 -28.49
C PRO A 635 -9.34 -23.72 -28.10
N ALA A 636 -10.10 -23.26 -27.10
CA ALA A 636 -9.86 -21.95 -26.51
C ALA A 636 -8.47 -21.91 -25.82
N TYR A 637 -7.72 -20.82 -26.00
CA TYR A 637 -6.46 -20.60 -25.28
C TYR A 637 -6.17 -19.10 -25.11
N GLY A 638 -5.31 -18.79 -24.13
CA GLY A 638 -4.82 -17.44 -23.85
C GLY A 638 -3.30 -17.40 -23.69
N CYS A 639 -2.81 -17.75 -22.49
CA CYS A 639 -1.40 -17.62 -22.08
C CYS A 639 -0.39 -18.63 -22.67
N ARG A 640 -0.84 -19.82 -23.07
CA ARG A 640 -0.01 -20.98 -23.47
C ARG A 640 1.02 -21.50 -22.44
N ASN A 641 0.87 -21.17 -21.15
CA ASN A 641 1.80 -21.57 -20.09
C ASN A 641 1.11 -22.02 -18.78
N GLY A 642 -0.19 -22.29 -18.82
CA GLY A 642 -0.96 -22.73 -17.64
C GLY A 642 -1.37 -21.62 -16.67
N ALA A 643 -1.11 -20.34 -16.96
CA ALA A 643 -1.39 -19.25 -16.03
C ALA A 643 -2.84 -18.71 -16.06
N CYS A 644 -3.52 -18.72 -17.21
CA CYS A 644 -4.83 -18.06 -17.37
C CYS A 644 -6.06 -18.99 -17.29
N GLY A 645 -5.85 -20.32 -17.33
CA GLY A 645 -6.93 -21.32 -17.30
C GLY A 645 -7.86 -21.37 -18.53
N SER A 646 -7.65 -20.54 -19.56
CA SER A 646 -8.57 -20.42 -20.70
C SER A 646 -8.65 -21.68 -21.58
N CYS A 647 -7.65 -22.57 -21.49
CA CYS A 647 -7.62 -23.85 -22.20
C CYS A 647 -8.06 -25.03 -21.34
N ALA A 648 -8.83 -24.78 -20.28
CA ALA A 648 -9.37 -25.85 -19.44
C ALA A 648 -10.39 -26.68 -20.23
N VAL A 649 -10.19 -28.00 -20.22
CA VAL A 649 -11.10 -28.98 -20.83
C VAL A 649 -11.35 -30.10 -19.84
N SER A 650 -12.61 -30.54 -19.71
CA SER A 650 -12.96 -31.65 -18.82
C SER A 650 -12.35 -32.97 -19.28
N ILE A 651 -11.79 -33.72 -18.33
CA ILE A 651 -11.27 -35.07 -18.49
C ILE A 651 -12.44 -36.04 -18.26
N LYS A 652 -12.77 -36.86 -19.25
CA LYS A 652 -13.79 -37.92 -19.13
C LYS A 652 -13.21 -39.23 -18.64
N SER A 653 -11.96 -39.51 -18.99
CA SER A 653 -11.19 -40.71 -18.59
C SER A 653 -9.70 -40.44 -18.76
N GLY A 654 -8.86 -41.15 -18.01
CA GLY A 654 -7.41 -40.99 -17.98
C GLY A 654 -6.97 -39.87 -17.03
N ALA A 655 -5.67 -39.54 -17.07
CA ALA A 655 -5.07 -38.48 -16.26
C ALA A 655 -4.02 -37.70 -17.06
N VAL A 656 -3.70 -36.50 -16.58
CA VAL A 656 -2.68 -35.64 -17.17
C VAL A 656 -1.60 -35.31 -16.16
N SER A 657 -0.37 -35.26 -16.65
CA SER A 657 0.80 -34.79 -15.92
C SER A 657 1.15 -33.36 -16.31
N TYR A 658 1.75 -32.64 -15.37
CA TYR A 658 2.28 -31.30 -15.59
C TYR A 658 3.77 -31.32 -15.26
N CYS A 659 4.62 -30.97 -16.23
CA CYS A 659 6.06 -30.87 -15.98
C CYS A 659 6.37 -29.78 -14.94
N ASP A 660 5.67 -28.65 -15.04
CA ASP A 660 5.61 -27.58 -14.05
C ASP A 660 4.15 -27.40 -13.61
N PRO A 661 3.84 -27.34 -12.30
CA PRO A 661 2.48 -27.12 -11.83
C PRO A 661 1.86 -25.83 -12.42
N PRO A 662 0.64 -25.89 -13.00
CA PRO A 662 0.00 -24.70 -13.53
C PRO A 662 -0.40 -23.74 -12.41
N THR A 663 -0.38 -22.43 -12.70
CA THR A 663 -0.83 -21.40 -11.75
C THR A 663 -2.34 -21.23 -11.74
N ALA A 664 -3.00 -21.37 -12.90
CA ALA A 664 -4.44 -21.49 -12.90
C ALA A 664 -4.77 -22.83 -12.27
N GLY A 665 -5.53 -22.86 -11.17
CA GLY A 665 -5.98 -24.10 -10.55
C GLY A 665 -7.19 -24.66 -11.32
N PRO A 666 -7.02 -25.62 -12.26
CA PRO A 666 -8.17 -26.29 -12.85
C PRO A 666 -8.92 -27.09 -11.79
N ALA A 667 -10.20 -27.38 -12.03
CA ALA A 667 -10.90 -28.38 -11.23
C ALA A 667 -10.22 -29.76 -11.38
N GLU A 668 -10.41 -30.65 -10.40
CA GLU A 668 -9.79 -32.00 -10.41
C GLU A 668 -10.14 -32.80 -11.68
N ASP A 669 -11.30 -32.55 -12.28
CA ASP A 669 -11.78 -33.17 -13.51
C ASP A 669 -11.43 -32.38 -14.77
N GLN A 670 -10.46 -31.46 -14.73
CA GLN A 670 -10.07 -30.62 -15.87
C GLN A 670 -8.56 -30.64 -16.14
N ALA A 671 -8.22 -30.60 -17.42
CA ALA A 671 -6.85 -30.45 -17.92
C ALA A 671 -6.64 -29.07 -18.54
N LEU A 672 -5.53 -28.41 -18.20
CA LEU A 672 -5.07 -27.22 -18.93
C LEU A 672 -4.24 -27.64 -20.12
N LEU A 673 -4.85 -27.74 -21.31
CA LEU A 673 -4.22 -28.30 -22.51
C LEU A 673 -2.83 -27.71 -22.84
N CYS A 674 -2.60 -26.42 -22.58
CA CYS A 674 -1.36 -25.74 -22.93
C CYS A 674 -0.12 -26.12 -22.12
N CYS A 675 -0.29 -26.83 -21.00
CA CYS A 675 0.81 -27.31 -20.17
C CYS A 675 0.63 -28.78 -19.73
N ALA A 676 -0.54 -29.37 -19.99
CA ALA A 676 -0.83 -30.76 -19.72
C ALA A 676 -0.24 -31.70 -20.77
N LYS A 677 0.23 -32.86 -20.31
CA LYS A 677 0.60 -34.03 -21.12
C LYS A 677 -0.12 -35.27 -20.58
N PRO A 678 -0.36 -36.32 -21.38
CA PRO A 678 -0.86 -37.59 -20.84
C PRO A 678 0.04 -38.13 -19.72
N GLU A 679 -0.57 -38.63 -18.65
CA GLU A 679 0.16 -39.22 -17.51
C GLU A 679 0.53 -40.68 -17.77
N GLU A 680 1.72 -41.08 -17.35
CA GLU A 680 2.18 -42.46 -17.46
C GLU A 680 1.32 -43.42 -16.63
N GLY A 681 0.88 -44.53 -17.23
CA GLY A 681 0.10 -45.56 -16.53
C GLY A 681 -1.38 -45.23 -16.32
N ALA A 682 -1.88 -44.09 -16.81
CA ALA A 682 -3.27 -43.65 -16.64
C ALA A 682 -4.26 -44.18 -17.71
N GLY A 683 -3.77 -44.95 -18.70
CA GLY A 683 -4.59 -45.46 -19.81
C GLY A 683 -4.94 -44.39 -20.86
N ASP A 684 -5.96 -44.66 -21.68
CA ASP A 684 -6.40 -43.75 -22.74
C ASP A 684 -6.98 -42.45 -22.16
N LEU A 685 -6.54 -41.32 -22.69
CA LEU A 685 -6.97 -39.99 -22.25
C LEU A 685 -8.15 -39.53 -23.11
N ILE A 686 -9.31 -39.29 -22.48
CA ILE A 686 -10.51 -38.79 -23.15
C ILE A 686 -10.81 -37.38 -22.65
N LEU A 687 -10.80 -36.40 -23.57
CA LEU A 687 -11.00 -34.98 -23.30
C LEU A 687 -12.31 -34.49 -23.95
N ASP A 688 -13.05 -33.65 -23.24
CA ASP A 688 -14.33 -33.10 -23.70
C ASP A 688 -14.20 -31.93 -24.69
N LEU A 689 -13.41 -32.12 -25.75
CA LEU A 689 -13.12 -31.14 -26.79
C LEU A 689 -13.77 -31.47 -28.13
#